data_AF-A0A1E3QCC0-F1
#
_entry.id   AF-A0A1E3QCC0-F1
#
_cell.length_a   1.000
_cell.length_b   1.000
_cell.length_c   1.000
_cell.angle_alpha   90.00
_cell.angle_beta   90.00
_cell.angle_gamma   90.00
#
_symmetry.space_group_name_H-M   'P 1'
#
loop_
_entity.id
_entity.type
_entity.pdbx_description
1 polymer ?
#
loop_
_entity_poly.entity_id
_entity_poly.type
_entity_poly.pdbx_seq_one_letter_code
_entity_poly.pdbx_strand_id
1 'polypeptide(L)'
;MTKTTPIPEPYGYPIIGNISLIDSNFPLGSFVHLAEKYGETYRLNFPGKSVVFVTTQALVDEVCDETRFRKSLGSVLGMFDEMHDVATQLTMKWARHGQSTTIIITDDFTRLTLDTLALCSMGFRFNSFYHDELHPFVQAMGEFLVDSGNRNRRPSLPSMFYSKSDKKYFSDIDLLRKTADEVLQSRKKTSGDKRDLLTAMLEGVDPKTGQKMSDSSIIDNLITFVIAAHETTSGMLSYAFYQLLRHPTAYRKAQQEVDEQAALAAVLRETLRLNATIAMIGVEPLKDEVIGGKYPIRKGEPILLLLAKSHRDPLVWGETAEDFVPTRMLEENFNAMTKEFPDCWKPFGNGMRACIGRPFAWQEALLVMSMLLQTFNFVMDDPNYQLQHKQTLTIKPRDFYMRAILRNRITSTQLEHRLKGTWPPKNQTPALAQRLAVDASGHGFSALVVDSLDSANQSLPTDHPVPPDNAVHFVAWIESLNGKEMAGVSYAVFGCGHHDWSQTFHRMPKLVDLTMERLRGSRISPLGLANAAEGDMFSAFETWEDSVFWPAVAQCYGVSENQEADSLRSGIDLKVEISTPRTSALRQDVKQALPVKVHLEIQLPTNMTYCTGDYLAVLPLNPKESIYRAMRRFPLPWNAHITISAEGDVHPTLPTVRSMAVTDILGAYVELGQPATKGNILNLIETTKDEITKKALQKLATESYSSEISARKVSVLDLLERYPSISLPFGAFMAMLPPCASISSSPLWNPSHLTLTFAVLDEPSFSGQGRDVGVASSYLASLSAGDKLHVSVRSSHAHTPIIYLAPAVLYFGCRDPEKDDIYRDEMDQWEAAGVVSVKGAYSRKPELILEGKTEDDAKAWFEGIRNVRYAMDVFD
;
A
#
# COMPACT_ATOMS: atom_id res chain seq x y z
N MET A 1 0.62 13.66 43.84
CA MET A 1 1.91 13.99 43.18
C MET A 1 3.00 13.17 43.85
N THR A 2 3.70 12.33 43.08
CA THR A 2 4.90 11.62 43.55
C THR A 2 6.01 12.64 43.80
N LYS A 3 6.77 12.53 44.89
CA LYS A 3 7.95 13.39 45.10
C LYS A 3 9.04 12.97 44.12
N THR A 4 9.37 13.84 43.17
CA THR A 4 10.51 13.64 42.26
C THR A 4 11.80 14.13 42.93
N THR A 5 12.81 13.27 42.95
CA THR A 5 14.17 13.64 43.38
C THR A 5 14.92 14.26 42.19
N PRO A 6 15.58 15.42 42.33
CA PRO A 6 16.45 15.95 41.29
C PRO A 6 17.63 15.01 41.00
N ILE A 7 17.94 14.78 39.72
CA ILE A 7 19.12 14.00 39.31
C ILE A 7 20.38 14.75 39.77
N PRO A 8 21.33 14.09 40.48
CA PRO A 8 22.60 14.69 40.88
C PRO A 8 23.40 15.24 39.69
N GLU A 9 23.99 16.43 39.84
CA GLU A 9 24.79 17.08 38.81
C GLU A 9 26.11 17.62 39.43
N PRO A 10 27.29 17.33 38.87
CA PRO A 10 28.53 17.98 39.27
C PRO A 10 28.59 19.41 38.73
N TYR A 11 29.23 20.32 39.47
CA TYR A 11 29.42 21.70 39.02
C TYR A 11 30.15 21.75 37.67
N GLY A 12 29.52 22.39 36.68
CA GLY A 12 30.09 22.64 35.35
C GLY A 12 30.57 24.09 35.22
N TYR A 13 31.64 24.30 34.47
CA TYR A 13 32.11 25.65 34.15
C TYR A 13 31.20 26.33 33.12
N PRO A 14 31.08 27.68 33.13
CA PRO A 14 30.35 28.41 32.11
C PRO A 14 30.82 28.07 30.69
N ILE A 15 29.87 27.97 29.75
CA ILE A 15 30.07 27.63 28.32
C ILE A 15 30.53 26.18 28.07
N ILE A 16 31.54 25.69 28.79
CA ILE A 16 32.16 24.37 28.56
C ILE A 16 31.53 23.22 29.36
N GLY A 17 30.73 23.52 30.38
CA GLY A 17 30.05 22.54 31.22
C GLY A 17 31.02 21.64 32.01
N ASN A 18 30.72 20.35 32.06
CA ASN A 18 31.48 19.33 32.79
C ASN A 18 32.62 18.70 31.97
N ILE A 19 32.95 19.22 30.78
CA ILE A 19 33.96 18.61 29.89
C ILE A 19 35.33 18.43 30.57
N SER A 20 35.70 19.33 31.48
CA SER A 20 36.94 19.28 32.27
C SER A 20 36.96 18.20 33.36
N LEU A 21 35.85 17.49 33.59
CA LEU A 21 35.79 16.36 34.53
C LEU A 21 36.07 15.02 33.84
N ILE A 22 36.24 15.02 32.51
CA ILE A 22 36.48 13.84 31.70
C ILE A 22 37.93 13.84 31.21
N ASP A 23 38.71 12.84 31.63
CA ASP A 23 40.04 12.60 31.07
C ASP A 23 39.90 12.17 29.60
N SER A 24 40.52 12.91 28.69
CA SER A 24 40.51 12.62 27.26
C SER A 24 41.24 11.32 26.90
N ASN A 25 42.14 10.83 27.78
CA ASN A 25 42.89 9.60 27.58
C ASN A 25 42.12 8.35 28.04
N PHE A 26 41.33 8.47 29.11
CA PHE A 26 40.46 7.40 29.60
C PHE A 26 39.07 7.90 30.05
N PRO A 27 38.19 8.35 29.12
CA PRO A 27 36.87 8.91 29.46
C PRO A 27 35.99 7.98 30.29
N LEU A 28 36.08 6.66 30.03
CA LEU A 28 35.34 5.64 30.77
C LEU A 28 35.71 5.63 32.26
N GLY A 29 36.98 5.82 32.61
CA GLY A 29 37.42 5.93 34.00
C GLY A 29 36.78 7.12 34.72
N SER A 30 36.68 8.27 34.03
CA SER A 30 35.95 9.42 34.56
C SER A 30 34.47 9.14 34.75
N PHE A 31 33.79 8.47 33.81
CA PHE A 31 32.38 8.11 33.97
C PHE A 31 32.13 7.08 35.08
N VAL A 32 33.05 6.12 35.30
CA VAL A 32 32.98 5.19 36.43
C VAL A 32 33.22 5.93 37.75
N HIS A 33 34.23 6.79 37.83
CA HIS A 33 34.50 7.55 39.06
C HIS A 33 33.37 8.55 39.41
N LEU A 34 32.73 9.13 38.40
CA LEU A 34 31.53 9.94 38.60
C LEU A 34 30.32 9.09 39.04
N ALA A 35 30.20 7.84 38.58
CA ALA A 35 29.20 6.89 39.09
C ALA A 35 29.44 6.55 40.57
N GLU A 36 30.68 6.22 40.97
CA GLU A 36 31.06 5.99 42.37
C GLU A 36 30.70 7.19 43.27
N LYS A 37 30.86 8.41 42.75
CA LYS A 37 30.69 9.66 43.50
C LYS A 37 29.23 10.13 43.59
N TYR A 38 28.43 9.93 42.55
CA TYR A 38 27.06 10.46 42.45
C TYR A 38 25.95 9.40 42.51
N GLY A 39 26.29 8.11 42.48
CA GLY A 39 25.37 7.01 42.73
C GLY A 39 24.59 6.53 41.51
N GLU A 40 23.34 6.11 41.73
CA GLU A 40 22.52 5.34 40.79
C GLU A 40 22.20 6.05 39.47
N THR A 41 22.16 7.38 39.48
CA THR A 41 22.07 8.22 38.29
C THR A 41 22.73 9.57 38.53
N TYR A 42 23.31 10.16 37.49
CA TYR A 42 23.82 11.53 37.51
C TYR A 42 23.71 12.17 36.13
N ARG A 43 23.76 13.50 36.07
CA ARG A 43 23.72 14.30 34.84
C ARG A 43 25.08 14.94 34.58
N LEU A 44 25.48 15.03 33.31
CA LEU A 44 26.56 15.89 32.84
C LEU A 44 26.04 16.83 31.75
N ASN A 45 26.41 18.10 31.86
CA ASN A 45 26.16 19.12 30.86
C ASN A 45 27.42 19.36 30.03
N PHE A 46 27.27 19.41 28.72
CA PHE A 46 28.31 19.69 27.73
C PHE A 46 27.84 20.85 26.82
N PRO A 47 28.71 21.46 26.00
CA PRO A 47 28.29 22.50 25.06
C PRO A 47 27.11 22.04 24.20
N GLY A 48 25.97 22.72 24.33
CA GLY A 48 24.75 22.44 23.57
C GLY A 48 23.98 21.16 23.92
N LYS A 49 24.37 20.38 24.94
CA LYS A 49 23.66 19.12 25.30
C LYS A 49 23.77 18.73 26.77
N SER A 50 22.70 18.17 27.32
CA SER A 50 22.69 17.50 28.62
C SER A 50 22.62 15.98 28.41
N VAL A 51 23.31 15.21 29.25
CA VAL A 51 23.36 13.74 29.20
C VAL A 51 23.13 13.19 30.59
N VAL A 52 22.19 12.26 30.73
CA VAL A 52 21.96 11.51 31.98
C VAL A 52 22.65 10.16 31.88
N PHE A 53 23.37 9.79 32.93
CA PHE A 53 24.02 8.50 33.13
C PHE A 53 23.23 7.70 34.16
N VAL A 54 23.13 6.39 33.93
CA VAL A 54 22.44 5.42 34.78
C VAL A 54 23.42 4.31 35.09
N THR A 55 23.52 3.90 36.36
CA THR A 55 24.67 3.13 36.87
C THR A 55 24.29 1.83 37.58
N THR A 56 23.03 1.69 38.02
CA THR A 56 22.50 0.49 38.69
C THR A 56 21.68 -0.37 37.73
N GLN A 57 21.78 -1.70 37.87
CA GLN A 57 21.06 -2.66 37.02
C GLN A 57 19.55 -2.38 36.97
N ALA A 58 18.91 -2.12 38.12
CA ALA A 58 17.47 -1.88 38.19
C ALA A 58 17.01 -0.66 37.37
N LEU A 59 17.78 0.42 37.35
CA LEU A 59 17.47 1.59 36.51
C LEU A 59 17.86 1.36 35.04
N VAL A 60 18.89 0.55 34.77
CA VAL A 60 19.22 0.12 33.39
C VAL A 60 18.08 -0.72 32.80
N ASP A 61 17.56 -1.70 33.55
CA ASP A 61 16.41 -2.51 33.16
C ASP A 61 15.18 -1.63 32.89
N GLU A 62 14.92 -0.62 33.75
CA GLU A 62 13.81 0.31 33.56
C GLU A 62 13.95 1.19 32.30
N VAL A 63 15.16 1.71 31.99
CA VAL A 63 15.38 2.52 30.77
C VAL A 63 15.58 1.68 29.51
N CYS A 64 15.57 0.35 29.62
CA CYS A 64 15.50 -0.60 28.51
C CYS A 64 14.07 -1.06 28.19
N ASP A 65 13.04 -0.57 28.91
CA ASP A 65 11.64 -0.77 28.54
C ASP A 65 11.31 0.00 27.25
N GLU A 66 11.26 -0.72 26.12
CA GLU A 66 11.00 -0.14 24.79
C GLU A 66 9.58 0.43 24.62
N THR A 67 8.65 0.17 25.55
CA THR A 67 7.33 0.84 25.58
C THR A 67 7.41 2.26 26.17
N ARG A 68 8.50 2.60 26.84
CA ARG A 68 8.70 3.87 27.57
C ARG A 68 9.91 4.68 27.08
N PHE A 69 10.93 4.01 26.56
CA PHE A 69 12.20 4.60 26.16
C PHE A 69 12.64 4.08 24.78
N ARG A 70 13.39 4.88 24.02
CA ARG A 70 13.86 4.48 22.68
C ARG A 70 15.36 4.67 22.50
N LYS A 71 15.98 3.79 21.72
CA LYS A 71 17.39 3.88 21.34
C LYS A 71 17.62 5.06 20.40
N SER A 72 18.65 5.87 20.67
CA SER A 72 19.03 7.00 19.79
C SER A 72 19.86 6.49 18.61
N LEU A 73 19.37 6.71 17.38
CA LEU A 73 19.91 6.14 16.12
C LEU A 73 20.41 7.20 15.13
N GLY A 74 20.75 8.40 15.63
CA GLY A 74 20.83 9.64 14.85
C GLY A 74 21.88 9.72 13.71
N SER A 75 22.76 8.74 13.52
CA SER A 75 23.74 8.73 12.42
C SER A 75 23.36 7.86 11.22
N VAL A 76 22.54 6.81 11.40
CA VAL A 76 22.15 5.90 10.30
C VAL A 76 20.79 6.30 9.71
N LEU A 77 19.91 6.89 10.53
CA LEU A 77 18.68 7.53 10.06
C LEU A 77 18.97 8.69 9.08
N GLY A 78 20.07 9.43 9.29
CA GLY A 78 20.52 10.50 8.40
C GLY A 78 21.16 10.05 7.08
N MET A 79 21.00 8.77 6.72
CA MET A 79 21.36 8.20 5.40
C MET A 79 20.13 7.57 4.70
N PHE A 80 18.94 7.67 5.31
CA PHE A 80 17.73 6.99 4.83
C PHE A 80 17.29 7.50 3.45
N ASP A 81 17.34 8.81 3.23
CA ASP A 81 16.89 9.43 1.99
C ASP A 81 17.73 8.98 0.78
N GLU A 82 19.05 8.84 0.96
CA GLU A 82 19.94 8.32 -0.08
C GLU A 82 19.78 6.82 -0.31
N MET A 83 19.53 6.02 0.74
CA MET A 83 19.17 4.61 0.56
C MET A 83 17.84 4.47 -0.19
N HIS A 84 16.85 5.31 0.14
CA HIS A 84 15.53 5.31 -0.49
C HIS A 84 15.58 5.75 -1.96
N ASP A 85 16.43 6.73 -2.32
CA ASP A 85 16.67 7.12 -3.71
C ASP A 85 17.23 5.95 -4.55
N VAL A 86 18.31 5.30 -4.12
CA VAL A 86 18.91 4.21 -4.89
C VAL A 86 17.98 2.98 -4.94
N ALA A 87 17.25 2.69 -3.86
CA ALA A 87 16.20 1.66 -3.86
C ALA A 87 15.00 2.03 -4.77
N THR A 88 14.62 3.30 -4.84
CA THR A 88 13.60 3.82 -5.77
C THR A 88 14.04 3.65 -7.22
N GLN A 89 15.32 3.89 -7.54
CA GLN A 89 15.87 3.69 -8.88
C GLN A 89 15.83 2.21 -9.30
N LEU A 90 16.21 1.28 -8.42
CA LEU A 90 16.07 -0.17 -8.66
C LEU A 90 14.61 -0.56 -8.89
N THR A 91 13.72 -0.09 -8.03
CA THR A 91 12.28 -0.36 -8.07
C THR A 91 11.67 0.15 -9.38
N MET A 92 12.00 1.38 -9.80
CA MET A 92 11.56 1.96 -11.07
C MET A 92 12.20 1.30 -12.29
N LYS A 93 13.44 0.81 -12.21
CA LYS A 93 14.08 0.02 -13.26
C LYS A 93 13.25 -1.24 -13.56
N TRP A 94 12.99 -2.08 -12.56
CA TRP A 94 12.23 -3.32 -12.74
C TRP A 94 10.79 -3.06 -13.21
N ALA A 95 10.13 -2.04 -12.66
CA ALA A 95 8.79 -1.65 -13.08
C ALA A 95 8.71 -1.22 -14.55
N ARG A 96 9.75 -0.56 -15.08
CA ARG A 96 9.82 -0.12 -16.48
C ARG A 96 10.26 -1.22 -17.45
N HIS A 97 11.06 -2.21 -17.02
CA HIS A 97 11.37 -3.40 -17.82
C HIS A 97 10.20 -4.40 -17.91
N GLY A 98 9.29 -4.40 -16.93
CA GLY A 98 8.05 -5.17 -16.97
C GLY A 98 8.18 -6.68 -16.73
N GLN A 99 7.03 -7.31 -16.46
CA GLN A 99 6.91 -8.66 -15.89
C GLN A 99 7.50 -9.83 -16.70
N SER A 100 7.76 -9.62 -17.99
CA SER A 100 8.38 -10.64 -18.88
C SER A 100 9.91 -10.61 -18.87
N THR A 101 10.53 -9.60 -18.26
CA THR A 101 11.99 -9.45 -18.25
C THR A 101 12.62 -10.30 -17.15
N THR A 102 13.56 -11.15 -17.55
CA THR A 102 14.43 -11.93 -16.65
C THR A 102 15.42 -11.01 -15.94
N ILE A 103 15.37 -10.97 -14.60
CA ILE A 103 16.21 -10.11 -13.76
C ILE A 103 17.41 -10.90 -13.24
N ILE A 104 18.62 -10.41 -13.53
CA ILE A 104 19.88 -10.92 -12.97
C ILE A 104 20.05 -10.37 -11.55
N ILE A 105 19.32 -10.95 -10.61
CA ILE A 105 19.17 -10.44 -9.25
C ILE A 105 20.50 -10.19 -8.54
N THR A 106 21.48 -11.07 -8.77
CA THR A 106 22.77 -10.97 -8.09
C THR A 106 23.64 -9.83 -8.60
N ASP A 107 23.37 -9.29 -9.79
CA ASP A 107 24.11 -8.17 -10.36
C ASP A 107 23.36 -6.84 -10.12
N ASP A 108 22.02 -6.83 -10.21
CA ASP A 108 21.23 -5.65 -9.84
C ASP A 108 21.33 -5.32 -8.32
N PHE A 109 21.44 -6.31 -7.44
CA PHE A 109 21.79 -6.05 -6.03
C PHE A 109 23.27 -5.65 -5.84
N THR A 110 24.19 -6.07 -6.70
CA THR A 110 25.59 -5.58 -6.67
C THR A 110 25.67 -4.12 -7.10
N ARG A 111 24.84 -3.68 -8.06
CA ARG A 111 24.67 -2.27 -8.47
C ARG A 111 24.07 -1.41 -7.37
N LEU A 112 22.93 -1.86 -6.82
CA LEU A 112 22.26 -1.24 -5.67
C LEU A 112 23.24 -0.92 -4.54
N THR A 113 23.87 -1.95 -3.97
CA THR A 113 24.68 -1.79 -2.75
C THR A 113 26.00 -1.05 -2.99
N LEU A 114 26.49 -1.00 -4.24
CA LEU A 114 27.60 -0.14 -4.64
C LEU A 114 27.19 1.34 -4.66
N ASP A 115 26.09 1.66 -5.34
CA ASP A 115 25.58 3.03 -5.47
C ASP A 115 25.07 3.58 -4.14
N THR A 116 24.38 2.78 -3.32
CA THR A 116 23.96 3.15 -1.96
C THR A 116 25.16 3.54 -1.11
N LEU A 117 26.19 2.69 -1.04
CA LEU A 117 27.38 2.99 -0.23
C LEU A 117 28.09 4.25 -0.73
N ALA A 118 28.29 4.39 -2.04
CA ALA A 118 28.95 5.55 -2.63
C ALA A 118 28.20 6.85 -2.30
N LEU A 119 26.86 6.84 -2.39
CA LEU A 119 26.05 8.03 -2.16
C LEU A 119 25.95 8.40 -0.67
N CYS A 120 25.71 7.41 0.20
CA CYS A 120 25.59 7.62 1.65
C CYS A 120 26.94 7.93 2.31
N SER A 121 28.00 7.19 1.99
CA SER A 121 29.29 7.25 2.71
C SER A 121 30.34 8.16 2.06
N MET A 122 30.19 8.49 0.77
CA MET A 122 31.21 9.21 -0.02
C MET A 122 30.66 10.42 -0.78
N GLY A 123 29.33 10.60 -0.83
CA GLY A 123 28.68 11.65 -1.62
C GLY A 123 28.81 11.47 -3.13
N PHE A 124 29.10 10.26 -3.60
CA PHE A 124 29.43 9.95 -5.00
C PHE A 124 28.34 9.11 -5.66
N ARG A 125 28.08 9.31 -6.96
CA ARG A 125 27.14 8.50 -7.75
C ARG A 125 27.85 7.79 -8.88
N PHE A 126 27.83 6.45 -8.86
CA PHE A 126 28.25 5.63 -10.00
C PHE A 126 27.17 5.59 -11.10
N ASN A 127 25.90 5.77 -10.72
CA ASN A 127 24.73 5.62 -11.60
C ASN A 127 24.74 4.25 -12.32
N SER A 128 25.09 3.19 -11.59
CA SER A 128 25.40 1.89 -12.21
C SER A 128 24.18 1.16 -12.79
N PHE A 129 22.95 1.62 -12.51
CA PHE A 129 21.74 1.15 -13.18
C PHE A 129 21.57 1.65 -14.62
N TYR A 130 22.27 2.70 -15.03
CA TYR A 130 22.17 3.33 -16.35
C TYR A 130 23.18 2.76 -17.37
N HIS A 131 23.87 1.68 -17.02
CA HIS A 131 24.91 1.04 -17.82
C HIS A 131 24.65 -0.48 -17.85
N ASP A 132 24.70 -1.10 -19.03
CA ASP A 132 24.42 -2.54 -19.18
C ASP A 132 25.49 -3.40 -18.50
N GLU A 133 26.77 -3.05 -18.66
CA GLU A 133 27.88 -3.72 -17.99
C GLU A 133 28.03 -3.27 -16.52
N LEU A 134 28.64 -4.11 -15.68
CA LEU A 134 29.02 -3.72 -14.31
C LEU A 134 30.20 -2.74 -14.39
N HIS A 135 30.25 -1.77 -13.47
CA HIS A 135 31.35 -0.80 -13.43
C HIS A 135 32.71 -1.53 -13.32
N PRO A 136 33.75 -1.19 -14.11
CA PRO A 136 34.99 -1.99 -14.21
C PRO A 136 35.70 -2.28 -12.88
N PHE A 137 35.52 -1.41 -11.89
CA PHE A 137 35.91 -1.64 -10.49
C PHE A 137 35.41 -2.99 -9.95
N VAL A 138 34.14 -3.34 -10.18
CA VAL A 138 33.50 -4.55 -9.65
C VAL A 138 34.11 -5.81 -10.26
N GLN A 139 34.41 -5.79 -11.57
CA GLN A 139 35.10 -6.91 -12.22
C GLN A 139 36.52 -7.05 -11.68
N ALA A 140 37.33 -5.99 -11.74
CA ALA A 140 38.72 -6.02 -11.30
C ALA A 140 38.85 -6.40 -9.82
N MET A 141 37.93 -5.95 -8.97
CA MET A 141 37.81 -6.34 -7.58
C MET A 141 37.51 -7.84 -7.43
N GLY A 142 36.52 -8.38 -8.15
CA GLY A 142 36.19 -9.81 -8.09
C GLY A 142 37.37 -10.69 -8.52
N GLU A 143 38.09 -10.27 -9.56
CA GLU A 143 39.28 -10.95 -10.07
C GLU A 143 40.48 -10.83 -9.10
N PHE A 144 40.68 -9.66 -8.49
CA PHE A 144 41.64 -9.41 -7.42
C PHE A 144 41.37 -10.27 -6.18
N LEU A 145 40.12 -10.41 -5.75
CA LEU A 145 39.72 -11.25 -4.61
C LEU A 145 39.97 -12.73 -4.90
N VAL A 146 39.70 -13.18 -6.13
CA VAL A 146 39.98 -14.56 -6.57
C VAL A 146 41.49 -14.85 -6.64
N ASP A 147 42.32 -13.98 -7.22
CA ASP A 147 43.78 -14.19 -7.18
C ASP A 147 44.32 -14.06 -5.75
N SER A 148 43.80 -13.15 -4.91
CA SER A 148 44.15 -13.07 -3.47
C SER A 148 43.92 -14.41 -2.73
N GLY A 149 42.75 -15.04 -2.93
CA GLY A 149 42.46 -16.36 -2.37
C GLY A 149 43.35 -17.47 -2.94
N ASN A 150 43.67 -17.40 -4.23
CA ASN A 150 44.56 -18.35 -4.90
C ASN A 150 46.04 -18.17 -4.55
N ARG A 151 46.51 -16.95 -4.21
CA ARG A 151 47.87 -16.67 -3.75
C ARG A 151 48.22 -17.49 -2.51
N ASN A 152 47.30 -17.58 -1.56
CA ASN A 152 47.43 -18.40 -0.35
C ASN A 152 47.46 -19.91 -0.63
N ARG A 153 47.15 -20.33 -1.87
CA ARG A 153 47.19 -21.73 -2.34
C ARG A 153 48.30 -22.01 -3.37
N ARG A 154 49.10 -21.00 -3.74
CA ARG A 154 50.21 -21.18 -4.70
C ARG A 154 51.28 -22.09 -4.07
N PRO A 155 51.72 -23.16 -4.76
CA PRO A 155 52.94 -23.86 -4.38
C PRO A 155 54.16 -22.93 -4.30
N SER A 156 55.21 -23.34 -3.59
CA SER A 156 56.45 -22.58 -3.38
C SER A 156 57.36 -22.48 -4.62
N LEU A 157 56.78 -22.15 -5.77
CA LEU A 157 57.49 -21.93 -7.04
C LEU A 157 57.96 -20.47 -7.17
N PRO A 158 59.06 -20.20 -7.90
CA PRO A 158 59.51 -18.84 -8.19
C PRO A 158 58.45 -17.96 -8.87
N SER A 159 58.41 -16.67 -8.52
CA SER A 159 57.39 -15.72 -9.00
C SER A 159 57.29 -15.59 -10.52
N MET A 160 58.35 -15.90 -11.26
CA MET A 160 58.32 -15.91 -12.74
C MET A 160 57.23 -16.83 -13.32
N PHE A 161 56.90 -17.95 -12.65
CA PHE A 161 55.83 -18.86 -13.05
C PHE A 161 54.42 -18.26 -12.88
N TYR A 162 54.27 -17.26 -12.02
CA TYR A 162 53.01 -16.54 -11.78
C TYR A 162 52.94 -15.19 -12.51
N SER A 163 53.98 -14.80 -13.24
CA SER A 163 54.15 -13.46 -13.84
C SER A 163 52.97 -12.94 -14.68
N LYS A 164 52.14 -13.81 -15.29
CA LYS A 164 50.90 -13.40 -15.96
C LYS A 164 49.77 -13.05 -14.97
N SER A 165 49.56 -13.84 -13.92
CA SER A 165 48.52 -13.54 -12.93
C SER A 165 48.95 -12.41 -11.98
N ASP A 166 50.24 -12.33 -11.63
CA ASP A 166 50.78 -11.19 -10.87
C ASP A 166 50.64 -9.86 -11.64
N LYS A 167 50.91 -9.84 -12.96
CA LYS A 167 50.66 -8.65 -13.79
C LYS A 167 49.20 -8.23 -13.79
N LYS A 168 48.26 -9.19 -13.86
CA LYS A 168 46.82 -8.89 -13.76
C LYS A 168 46.47 -8.38 -12.36
N TYR A 169 46.88 -9.07 -11.31
CA TYR A 169 46.65 -8.70 -9.91
C TYR A 169 47.07 -7.25 -9.59
N PHE A 170 48.25 -6.82 -10.04
CA PHE A 170 48.68 -5.42 -9.87
C PHE A 170 47.90 -4.45 -10.77
N SER A 171 47.59 -4.81 -12.02
CA SER A 171 46.72 -3.99 -12.89
C SER A 171 45.31 -3.81 -12.34
N ASP A 172 44.80 -4.81 -11.61
CA ASP A 172 43.49 -4.75 -10.95
C ASP A 172 43.56 -3.80 -9.74
N ILE A 173 44.60 -3.93 -8.89
CA ILE A 173 44.87 -2.98 -7.80
C ILE A 173 44.98 -1.54 -8.32
N ASP A 174 45.72 -1.30 -9.40
CA ASP A 174 45.89 0.04 -9.97
C ASP A 174 44.55 0.64 -10.42
N LEU A 175 43.63 -0.17 -10.96
CA LEU A 175 42.27 0.28 -11.30
C LEU A 175 41.43 0.57 -10.06
N LEU A 176 41.47 -0.28 -9.02
CA LEU A 176 40.76 -0.02 -7.75
C LEU A 176 41.25 1.28 -7.09
N ARG A 177 42.57 1.50 -7.06
CA ARG A 177 43.19 2.73 -6.55
C ARG A 177 42.80 3.95 -7.37
N LYS A 178 42.80 3.84 -8.70
CA LYS A 178 42.40 4.93 -9.60
C LYS A 178 40.95 5.35 -9.36
N THR A 179 40.00 4.41 -9.31
CA THR A 179 38.58 4.75 -9.06
C THR A 179 38.39 5.36 -7.67
N ALA A 180 39.07 4.86 -6.65
CA ALA A 180 38.99 5.43 -5.29
C ALA A 180 39.63 6.84 -5.20
N ASP A 181 40.69 7.13 -5.97
CA ASP A 181 41.20 8.49 -6.12
C ASP A 181 40.22 9.40 -6.87
N GLU A 182 39.61 8.93 -7.97
CA GLU A 182 38.58 9.69 -8.71
C GLU A 182 37.42 10.12 -7.78
N VAL A 183 36.97 9.25 -6.88
CA VAL A 183 36.00 9.57 -5.80
C VAL A 183 36.56 10.60 -4.82
N LEU A 184 37.78 10.40 -4.30
CA LEU A 184 38.44 11.31 -3.35
C LEU A 184 38.61 12.73 -3.94
N GLN A 185 39.12 12.84 -5.16
CA GLN A 185 39.30 14.13 -5.85
C GLN A 185 37.97 14.79 -6.20
N SER A 186 36.91 14.00 -6.46
CA SER A 186 35.55 14.53 -6.66
C SER A 186 35.00 15.17 -5.38
N ARG A 187 35.13 14.49 -4.22
CA ARG A 187 34.72 15.06 -2.92
C ARG A 187 35.55 16.29 -2.55
N LYS A 188 36.88 16.28 -2.78
CA LYS A 188 37.77 17.44 -2.53
C LYS A 188 37.43 18.67 -3.38
N LYS A 189 36.86 18.50 -4.57
CA LYS A 189 36.35 19.60 -5.42
C LYS A 189 34.96 20.10 -4.98
N THR A 190 34.22 19.30 -4.20
CA THR A 190 32.81 19.54 -3.87
C THR A 190 32.67 19.89 -2.39
N SER A 191 32.89 21.17 -2.07
CA SER A 191 32.73 21.72 -0.72
C SER A 191 31.27 21.68 -0.27
N GLY A 192 30.96 20.93 0.78
CA GLY A 192 29.62 20.85 1.37
C GLY A 192 29.61 20.09 2.70
N ASP A 193 28.85 20.62 3.67
CA ASP A 193 28.76 20.25 5.11
C ASP A 193 28.06 18.88 5.36
N LYS A 194 28.17 17.94 4.42
CA LYS A 194 27.64 16.58 4.57
C LYS A 194 28.54 15.77 5.51
N ARG A 195 27.99 15.31 6.62
CA ARG A 195 28.71 14.57 7.68
C ARG A 195 28.80 13.07 7.38
N ASP A 196 29.42 12.74 6.25
CA ASP A 196 29.63 11.37 5.77
C ASP A 196 30.98 10.77 6.23
N LEU A 197 31.19 9.48 5.93
CA LEU A 197 32.38 8.72 6.34
C LEU A 197 33.67 9.24 5.67
N LEU A 198 33.59 9.65 4.39
CA LEU A 198 34.73 10.25 3.69
C LEU A 198 35.11 11.61 4.28
N THR A 199 34.13 12.40 4.69
CA THR A 199 34.33 13.67 5.41
C THR A 199 35.01 13.43 6.74
N ALA A 200 34.57 12.41 7.50
CA ALA A 200 35.25 12.00 8.73
C ALA A 200 36.72 11.58 8.51
N MET A 201 37.06 10.94 7.38
CA MET A 201 38.44 10.58 7.02
C MET A 201 39.29 11.78 6.53
N LEU A 202 38.68 12.77 5.88
CA LEU A 202 39.34 14.01 5.41
C LEU A 202 39.56 15.02 6.54
N GLU A 203 38.59 15.13 7.45
CA GLU A 203 38.57 16.14 8.50
C GLU A 203 39.16 15.63 9.82
N GLY A 204 39.04 14.33 10.09
CA GLY A 204 39.50 13.68 11.32
C GLY A 204 40.98 13.88 11.61
N VAL A 205 41.26 14.24 12.86
CA VAL A 205 42.60 14.39 13.43
C VAL A 205 42.74 13.35 14.54
N ASP A 206 43.83 12.58 14.53
CA ASP A 206 44.15 11.66 15.63
C ASP A 206 44.44 12.48 16.92
N PRO A 207 43.67 12.31 18.00
CA PRO A 207 43.86 13.06 19.24
C PRO A 207 45.18 12.74 19.97
N LYS A 208 45.91 11.68 19.59
CA LYS A 208 47.20 11.32 20.18
C LYS A 208 48.41 11.86 19.42
N THR A 209 48.36 11.91 18.09
CA THR A 209 49.49 12.38 17.26
C THR A 209 49.29 13.74 16.63
N GLY A 210 48.06 14.27 16.60
CA GLY A 210 47.70 15.50 15.90
C GLY A 210 47.72 15.39 14.38
N GLN A 211 47.89 14.18 13.82
CA GLN A 211 47.98 13.95 12.38
C GLN A 211 46.60 13.66 11.75
N LYS A 212 46.49 13.97 10.46
CA LYS A 212 45.37 13.55 9.61
C LYS A 212 45.74 12.31 8.80
N MET A 213 44.73 11.59 8.31
CA MET A 213 44.95 10.50 7.34
C MET A 213 45.53 11.06 6.03
N SER A 214 46.47 10.34 5.42
CA SER A 214 47.03 10.68 4.11
C SER A 214 46.10 10.21 2.98
N ASP A 215 46.14 10.88 1.82
CA ASP A 215 45.32 10.52 0.65
C ASP A 215 45.39 9.04 0.28
N SER A 216 46.59 8.41 0.32
CA SER A 216 46.70 6.95 0.12
C SER A 216 45.93 6.19 1.18
N SER A 217 46.08 6.52 2.47
CA SER A 217 45.38 5.82 3.54
C SER A 217 43.86 5.98 3.43
N ILE A 218 43.37 7.14 2.96
CA ILE A 218 41.95 7.35 2.66
C ILE A 218 41.53 6.46 1.48
N ILE A 219 42.29 6.40 0.38
CA ILE A 219 42.06 5.50 -0.76
C ILE A 219 42.02 4.02 -0.33
N ASP A 220 42.98 3.59 0.48
CA ASP A 220 43.11 2.22 0.98
C ASP A 220 41.89 1.82 1.85
N ASN A 221 41.40 2.75 2.68
CA ASN A 221 40.18 2.55 3.46
C ASN A 221 38.92 2.60 2.59
N LEU A 222 38.82 3.51 1.61
CA LEU A 222 37.70 3.59 0.67
C LEU A 222 37.51 2.26 -0.08
N ILE A 223 38.59 1.71 -0.66
CA ILE A 223 38.55 0.39 -1.33
C ILE A 223 38.06 -0.69 -0.35
N THR A 224 38.58 -0.69 0.88
CA THR A 224 38.18 -1.65 1.92
C THR A 224 36.69 -1.55 2.26
N PHE A 225 36.14 -0.34 2.41
CA PHE A 225 34.72 -0.13 2.69
C PHE A 225 33.83 -0.55 1.52
N VAL A 226 34.20 -0.24 0.26
CA VAL A 226 33.45 -0.70 -0.92
C VAL A 226 33.39 -2.22 -0.96
N ILE A 227 34.55 -2.89 -0.92
CA ILE A 227 34.63 -4.37 -0.94
C ILE A 227 33.74 -4.97 0.15
N ALA A 228 33.88 -4.51 1.39
CA ALA A 228 33.21 -5.11 2.54
C ALA A 228 31.69 -4.97 2.51
N ALA A 229 31.15 -3.79 2.14
CA ALA A 229 29.72 -3.53 2.27
C ALA A 229 28.90 -4.05 1.07
N HIS A 230 29.35 -3.87 -0.17
CA HIS A 230 28.50 -4.15 -1.34
C HIS A 230 28.41 -5.65 -1.69
N GLU A 231 29.53 -6.41 -1.69
CA GLU A 231 29.51 -7.83 -2.08
C GLU A 231 28.75 -8.67 -1.04
N THR A 232 28.91 -8.33 0.24
CA THR A 232 28.24 -9.04 1.35
C THR A 232 26.74 -8.78 1.40
N THR A 233 26.31 -7.52 1.28
CA THR A 233 24.90 -7.13 1.33
C THR A 233 24.14 -7.60 0.08
N SER A 234 24.75 -7.53 -1.10
CA SER A 234 24.15 -8.06 -2.33
C SER A 234 24.01 -9.58 -2.32
N GLY A 235 24.97 -10.31 -1.74
CA GLY A 235 24.85 -11.74 -1.48
C GLY A 235 23.72 -12.08 -0.51
N MET A 236 23.61 -11.36 0.62
CA MET A 236 22.55 -11.51 1.61
C MET A 236 21.16 -11.31 0.99
N LEU A 237 20.95 -10.21 0.25
CA LEU A 237 19.69 -9.94 -0.45
C LEU A 237 19.38 -11.04 -1.48
N SER A 238 20.37 -11.47 -2.27
CA SER A 238 20.20 -12.54 -3.27
C SER A 238 19.74 -13.86 -2.63
N TYR A 239 20.30 -14.23 -1.47
CA TYR A 239 19.87 -15.41 -0.72
C TYR A 239 18.51 -15.22 -0.06
N ALA A 240 18.16 -14.03 0.42
CA ALA A 240 16.86 -13.78 1.05
C ALA A 240 15.72 -14.00 0.05
N PHE A 241 15.85 -13.45 -1.17
CA PHE A 241 14.88 -13.68 -2.23
C PHE A 241 14.86 -15.14 -2.71
N TYR A 242 16.01 -15.82 -2.82
CA TYR A 242 16.04 -17.26 -3.09
C TYR A 242 15.26 -18.06 -2.02
N GLN A 243 15.53 -17.80 -0.73
CA GLN A 243 14.90 -18.54 0.37
C GLN A 243 13.40 -18.27 0.44
N LEU A 244 12.95 -17.03 0.28
CA LEU A 244 11.52 -16.72 0.23
C LEU A 244 10.84 -17.40 -0.96
N LEU A 245 11.40 -17.33 -2.16
CA LEU A 245 10.83 -17.96 -3.36
C LEU A 245 10.81 -19.49 -3.31
N ARG A 246 11.69 -20.11 -2.52
CA ARG A 246 11.65 -21.55 -2.20
C ARG A 246 10.62 -21.93 -1.14
N HIS A 247 10.11 -20.96 -0.36
CA HIS A 247 9.21 -21.20 0.77
C HIS A 247 7.97 -20.28 0.70
N PRO A 248 6.96 -20.60 -0.14
CA PRO A 248 5.82 -19.70 -0.44
C PRO A 248 4.94 -19.30 0.76
N THR A 249 5.01 -20.02 1.88
CA THR A 249 4.40 -19.61 3.16
C THR A 249 5.18 -18.47 3.81
N ALA A 250 6.51 -18.56 3.86
CA ALA A 250 7.37 -17.49 4.35
C ALA A 250 7.34 -16.26 3.45
N TYR A 251 7.30 -16.44 2.11
CA TYR A 251 7.11 -15.33 1.17
C TYR A 251 5.81 -14.56 1.40
N ARG A 252 4.67 -15.26 1.45
CA ARG A 252 3.36 -14.62 1.70
C ARG A 252 3.31 -13.93 3.07
N LYS A 253 3.80 -14.60 4.13
CA LYS A 253 3.84 -13.98 5.47
C LYS A 253 4.71 -12.73 5.48
N ALA A 254 5.91 -12.77 4.91
CA ALA A 254 6.81 -11.62 4.80
C ALA A 254 6.22 -10.47 3.96
N GLN A 255 5.38 -10.79 2.96
CA GLN A 255 4.69 -9.79 2.15
C GLN A 255 3.55 -9.12 2.91
N GLN A 256 2.73 -9.89 3.64
CA GLN A 256 1.69 -9.38 4.55
C GLN A 256 2.29 -8.54 5.69
N GLU A 257 3.33 -9.07 6.34
CA GLU A 257 4.12 -8.41 7.39
C GLU A 257 4.65 -7.03 6.96
N VAL A 258 5.01 -6.88 5.68
CA VAL A 258 5.50 -5.63 5.11
C VAL A 258 4.39 -4.64 4.75
N ASP A 259 3.19 -5.13 4.44
CA ASP A 259 2.00 -4.29 4.27
C ASP A 259 1.46 -3.81 5.65
N GLU A 260 1.63 -4.62 6.70
CA GLU A 260 1.22 -4.35 8.09
C GLU A 260 2.34 -3.76 8.99
N GLN A 261 3.52 -3.48 8.42
CA GLN A 261 4.68 -2.79 9.05
C GLN A 261 5.45 -3.53 10.17
N ALA A 262 5.71 -4.84 10.07
CA ALA A 262 6.55 -5.58 11.04
C ALA A 262 7.45 -6.70 10.45
N ALA A 263 8.46 -7.13 11.25
CA ALA A 263 9.10 -8.46 11.24
C ALA A 263 10.05 -8.98 10.13
N LEU A 264 10.34 -8.29 9.01
CA LEU A 264 11.35 -8.76 8.01
C LEU A 264 12.75 -9.13 8.58
N ALA A 265 13.13 -8.59 9.75
CA ALA A 265 14.39 -8.92 10.41
C ALA A 265 14.56 -10.43 10.68
N ALA A 266 13.46 -11.17 10.90
CA ALA A 266 13.49 -12.61 11.11
C ALA A 266 13.90 -13.39 9.85
N VAL A 267 13.41 -12.96 8.68
CA VAL A 267 13.79 -13.49 7.36
C VAL A 267 15.28 -13.28 7.09
N LEU A 268 15.81 -12.09 7.36
CA LEU A 268 17.25 -11.79 7.20
C LEU A 268 18.13 -12.59 8.18
N ARG A 269 17.70 -12.75 9.45
CA ARG A 269 18.39 -13.56 10.45
C ARG A 269 18.51 -15.03 10.01
N GLU A 270 17.43 -15.63 9.52
CA GLU A 270 17.40 -17.04 9.06
C GLU A 270 18.15 -17.23 7.74
N THR A 271 18.05 -16.26 6.82
CA THR A 271 18.82 -16.23 5.57
C THR A 271 20.32 -16.26 5.86
N LEU A 272 20.81 -15.42 6.77
CA LEU A 272 22.23 -15.42 7.16
C LEU A 272 22.63 -16.62 8.01
N ARG A 273 21.69 -17.36 8.60
CA ARG A 273 21.98 -18.64 9.26
C ARG A 273 22.34 -19.70 8.22
N LEU A 274 21.45 -19.93 7.25
CA LEU A 274 21.66 -20.96 6.21
C LEU A 274 22.66 -20.53 5.12
N ASN A 275 22.72 -19.25 4.78
CA ASN A 275 23.43 -18.72 3.62
C ASN A 275 24.22 -17.45 3.96
N ALA A 276 25.00 -17.48 5.04
CA ALA A 276 26.00 -16.46 5.33
C ALA A 276 26.93 -16.25 4.12
N THR A 277 26.91 -15.06 3.52
CA THR A 277 27.78 -14.67 2.41
C THR A 277 29.27 -14.79 2.77
N ILE A 278 29.61 -14.60 4.06
CA ILE A 278 30.88 -15.00 4.66
C ILE A 278 30.68 -16.34 5.39
N ALA A 279 31.07 -17.44 4.73
CA ALA A 279 30.84 -18.80 5.19
C ALA A 279 31.79 -19.29 6.32
N MET A 280 32.89 -18.56 6.57
CA MET A 280 33.90 -18.89 7.59
C MET A 280 34.63 -17.63 8.09
N ILE A 281 35.16 -17.68 9.31
CA ILE A 281 36.03 -16.63 9.88
C ILE A 281 37.29 -17.25 10.51
N GLY A 282 38.40 -16.52 10.53
CA GLY A 282 39.67 -16.97 11.11
C GLY A 282 39.95 -16.35 12.49
N VAL A 283 40.57 -17.13 13.38
CA VAL A 283 41.15 -16.66 14.66
C VAL A 283 42.49 -17.35 14.92
N GLU A 284 43.31 -16.81 15.81
CA GLU A 284 44.57 -17.39 16.27
C GLU A 284 44.62 -17.36 17.81
N PRO A 285 45.16 -18.39 18.48
CA PRO A 285 45.29 -18.40 19.93
C PRO A 285 46.55 -17.61 20.37
N LEU A 286 46.40 -16.77 21.40
CA LEU A 286 47.45 -15.84 21.87
C LEU A 286 48.62 -16.53 22.64
N LYS A 287 48.42 -17.80 22.99
CA LYS A 287 49.30 -18.75 23.67
C LYS A 287 48.92 -20.17 23.21
N ASP A 288 49.70 -21.18 23.58
CA ASP A 288 49.29 -22.58 23.40
C ASP A 288 48.03 -22.86 24.25
N GLU A 289 47.06 -23.59 23.69
CA GLU A 289 45.73 -23.76 24.26
C GLU A 289 45.10 -25.11 23.87
N VAL A 290 44.11 -25.62 24.62
CA VAL A 290 43.44 -26.90 24.33
C VAL A 290 41.95 -26.71 24.10
N ILE A 291 41.50 -26.75 22.83
CA ILE A 291 40.08 -26.57 22.50
C ILE A 291 39.28 -27.85 22.77
N GLY A 292 38.03 -27.67 23.23
CA GLY A 292 37.13 -28.76 23.60
C GLY A 292 37.66 -29.71 24.68
N GLY A 293 38.69 -29.30 25.44
CA GLY A 293 39.41 -30.14 26.40
C GLY A 293 40.15 -31.33 25.79
N LYS A 294 40.35 -31.36 24.46
CA LYS A 294 40.84 -32.53 23.71
C LYS A 294 41.91 -32.23 22.67
N TYR A 295 41.83 -31.09 21.99
CA TYR A 295 42.69 -30.79 20.84
C TYR A 295 43.66 -29.65 21.16
N PRO A 296 44.97 -29.94 21.33
CA PRO A 296 45.98 -28.90 21.56
C PRO A 296 46.26 -28.13 20.26
N ILE A 297 46.36 -26.80 20.37
CA ILE A 297 46.66 -25.87 19.28
C ILE A 297 47.76 -24.90 19.75
N ARG A 298 48.72 -24.61 18.87
CA ARG A 298 49.88 -23.76 19.20
C ARG A 298 49.56 -22.28 19.05
N LYS A 299 50.28 -21.44 19.80
CA LYS A 299 50.24 -19.98 19.65
C LYS A 299 50.42 -19.55 18.19
N GLY A 300 49.49 -18.73 17.68
CA GLY A 300 49.53 -18.22 16.30
C GLY A 300 49.21 -19.25 15.22
N GLU A 301 48.73 -20.44 15.58
CA GLU A 301 48.23 -21.42 14.62
C GLU A 301 46.82 -21.01 14.14
N PRO A 302 46.57 -20.88 12.81
CA PRO A 302 45.33 -20.31 12.29
C PRO A 302 44.16 -21.30 12.38
N ILE A 303 43.12 -20.92 13.12
CA ILE A 303 41.89 -21.69 13.31
C ILE A 303 40.79 -21.09 12.42
N LEU A 304 40.20 -21.90 11.53
CA LEU A 304 39.06 -21.49 10.70
C LEU A 304 37.74 -22.01 11.30
N LEU A 305 36.86 -21.09 11.70
CA LEU A 305 35.50 -21.38 12.16
C LEU A 305 34.58 -21.50 10.94
N LEU A 306 34.13 -22.72 10.62
CA LEU A 306 33.21 -22.99 9.51
C LEU A 306 31.76 -22.65 9.89
N LEU A 307 31.44 -21.36 9.89
CA LEU A 307 30.12 -20.82 10.26
C LEU A 307 28.98 -21.47 9.45
N ALA A 308 29.21 -21.75 8.16
CA ALA A 308 28.25 -22.42 7.30
C ALA A 308 27.84 -23.83 7.76
N LYS A 309 28.56 -24.45 8.72
CA LYS A 309 28.12 -25.65 9.44
C LYS A 309 27.76 -25.44 10.91
N SER A 310 28.40 -24.56 11.67
CA SER A 310 27.99 -24.31 13.07
C SER A 310 26.63 -23.60 13.18
N HIS A 311 26.24 -22.79 12.18
CA HIS A 311 24.88 -22.24 12.05
C HIS A 311 23.80 -23.30 11.69
N ARG A 312 24.19 -24.57 11.56
CA ARG A 312 23.33 -25.73 11.25
C ARG A 312 23.54 -26.89 12.25
N ASP A 313 24.19 -26.66 13.38
CA ASP A 313 24.41 -27.70 14.37
C ASP A 313 23.06 -28.13 14.99
N PRO A 314 22.62 -29.40 14.86
CA PRO A 314 21.35 -29.85 15.43
C PRO A 314 21.27 -29.72 16.97
N LEU A 315 22.41 -29.62 17.66
CA LEU A 315 22.45 -29.33 19.10
C LEU A 315 21.84 -27.96 19.44
N VAL A 316 21.96 -26.98 18.54
CA VAL A 316 21.47 -25.60 18.72
C VAL A 316 20.16 -25.37 17.99
N TRP A 317 20.03 -25.91 16.76
CA TRP A 317 18.96 -25.57 15.83
C TRP A 317 17.88 -26.67 15.71
N GLY A 318 18.03 -27.78 16.44
CA GLY A 318 17.09 -28.90 16.49
C GLY A 318 17.08 -29.76 15.23
N GLU A 319 16.05 -30.59 15.08
CA GLU A 319 15.89 -31.49 13.92
C GLU A 319 15.75 -30.70 12.59
N THR A 320 15.15 -29.51 12.65
CA THR A 320 14.94 -28.62 11.49
C THR A 320 16.15 -27.72 11.19
N ALA A 321 17.36 -28.13 11.56
CA ALA A 321 18.58 -27.32 11.44
C ALA A 321 19.00 -26.98 10.00
N GLU A 322 18.59 -27.77 9.01
CA GLU A 322 18.87 -27.49 7.58
C GLU A 322 17.70 -26.71 6.91
N ASP A 323 16.53 -26.60 7.56
CA ASP A 323 15.33 -25.95 7.01
C ASP A 323 15.31 -24.44 7.21
N PHE A 324 14.62 -23.71 6.33
CA PHE A 324 14.39 -22.27 6.45
C PHE A 324 13.12 -21.97 7.25
N VAL A 325 13.28 -21.61 8.53
CA VAL A 325 12.16 -21.39 9.47
C VAL A 325 12.28 -20.01 10.14
N PRO A 326 11.88 -18.92 9.47
CA PRO A 326 12.02 -17.55 10.00
C PRO A 326 11.37 -17.33 11.37
N THR A 327 10.34 -18.09 11.74
CA THR A 327 9.68 -17.98 13.06
C THR A 327 10.63 -18.27 14.24
N ARG A 328 11.70 -19.05 14.06
CA ARG A 328 12.74 -19.23 15.10
C ARG A 328 13.56 -17.96 15.37
N MET A 329 13.55 -17.01 14.42
CA MET A 329 14.34 -15.78 14.44
C MET A 329 13.55 -14.53 14.85
N LEU A 330 12.26 -14.70 15.20
CA LEU A 330 11.49 -13.68 15.92
C LEU A 330 12.15 -13.37 17.27
N GLU A 331 11.95 -12.15 17.78
CA GLU A 331 12.68 -11.56 18.90
C GLU A 331 12.80 -12.49 20.12
N GLU A 332 11.66 -12.97 20.63
CA GLU A 332 11.58 -13.82 21.81
C GLU A 332 12.32 -15.16 21.63
N ASN A 333 12.05 -15.86 20.53
CA ASN A 333 12.68 -17.15 20.19
C ASN A 333 14.19 -17.01 20.01
N PHE A 334 14.64 -15.95 19.33
CA PHE A 334 16.05 -15.68 19.09
C PHE A 334 16.79 -15.31 20.38
N ASN A 335 16.16 -14.52 21.25
CA ASN A 335 16.74 -14.11 22.53
C ASN A 335 16.79 -15.27 23.54
N ALA A 336 15.81 -16.18 23.53
CA ALA A 336 15.84 -17.41 24.32
C ALA A 336 16.99 -18.33 23.84
N MET A 337 17.09 -18.57 22.53
CA MET A 337 18.10 -19.44 21.95
C MET A 337 19.53 -18.90 22.11
N THR A 338 19.74 -17.59 21.94
CA THR A 338 21.07 -16.97 22.12
C THR A 338 21.48 -16.84 23.59
N LYS A 339 20.54 -16.99 24.53
CA LYS A 339 20.80 -17.12 25.98
C LYS A 339 21.21 -18.53 26.38
N GLU A 340 20.60 -19.56 25.79
CA GLU A 340 20.98 -20.98 26.01
C GLU A 340 22.29 -21.34 25.29
N PHE A 341 22.44 -20.88 24.05
CA PHE A 341 23.63 -21.06 23.22
C PHE A 341 24.25 -19.69 22.88
N PRO A 342 25.04 -19.08 23.80
CA PRO A 342 25.76 -17.85 23.51
C PRO A 342 26.60 -17.94 22.24
N ASP A 343 26.69 -16.83 21.51
CA ASP A 343 27.56 -16.69 20.34
C ASP A 343 27.21 -17.66 19.17
N CYS A 344 26.02 -18.28 19.14
CA CYS A 344 25.63 -19.28 18.12
C CYS A 344 25.39 -18.75 16.69
N TRP A 345 25.17 -17.44 16.53
CA TRP A 345 24.85 -16.78 15.26
C TRP A 345 25.85 -15.65 15.00
N LYS A 346 26.82 -15.86 14.10
CA LYS A 346 27.96 -14.95 13.84
C LYS A 346 28.15 -14.50 12.37
N PRO A 347 27.11 -14.25 11.55
CA PRO A 347 27.32 -13.84 10.16
C PRO A 347 28.01 -12.46 10.00
N PHE A 348 28.07 -11.67 11.08
CA PHE A 348 28.83 -10.41 11.16
C PHE A 348 30.11 -10.50 12.01
N GLY A 349 30.57 -11.70 12.39
CA GLY A 349 31.65 -11.89 13.36
C GLY A 349 31.27 -11.45 14.79
N ASN A 350 32.26 -11.36 15.68
CA ASN A 350 32.07 -10.94 17.08
C ASN A 350 33.27 -10.13 17.63
N GLY A 351 33.10 -9.50 18.80
CA GLY A 351 34.14 -8.73 19.48
C GLY A 351 34.62 -7.48 18.71
N MET A 352 35.87 -7.06 18.96
CA MET A 352 36.49 -5.87 18.34
C MET A 352 36.69 -5.97 16.82
N ARG A 353 36.41 -7.12 16.22
CA ARG A 353 36.47 -7.37 14.76
C ARG A 353 35.10 -7.74 14.16
N ALA A 354 34.02 -7.53 14.90
CA ALA A 354 32.67 -7.59 14.33
C ALA A 354 32.51 -6.54 13.21
N CYS A 355 31.67 -6.83 12.22
CA CYS A 355 31.47 -5.98 11.06
C CYS A 355 30.91 -4.60 11.45
N ILE A 356 31.73 -3.57 11.31
CA ILE A 356 31.37 -2.17 11.54
C ILE A 356 30.19 -1.71 10.68
N GLY A 357 30.06 -2.27 9.46
CA GLY A 357 28.96 -2.00 8.53
C GLY A 357 27.64 -2.69 8.87
N ARG A 358 27.55 -3.53 9.92
CA ARG A 358 26.33 -4.27 10.28
C ARG A 358 25.07 -3.39 10.35
N PRO A 359 25.05 -2.20 11.00
CA PRO A 359 23.84 -1.38 11.06
C PRO A 359 23.41 -0.85 9.68
N PHE A 360 24.37 -0.46 8.85
CA PHE A 360 24.14 0.05 7.49
C PHE A 360 23.53 -1.03 6.60
N ALA A 361 24.17 -2.20 6.51
CA ALA A 361 23.71 -3.32 5.71
C ALA A 361 22.34 -3.87 6.17
N TRP A 362 22.03 -3.78 7.47
CA TRP A 362 20.74 -4.17 8.01
C TRP A 362 19.63 -3.17 7.66
N GLN A 363 19.91 -1.87 7.73
CA GLN A 363 18.96 -0.83 7.35
C GLN A 363 18.67 -0.84 5.85
N GLU A 364 19.72 -0.91 5.01
CA GLU A 364 19.60 -1.02 3.56
C GLU A 364 18.76 -2.26 3.18
N ALA A 365 19.10 -3.43 3.71
CA ALA A 365 18.41 -4.66 3.36
C ALA A 365 16.93 -4.68 3.78
N LEU A 366 16.60 -4.14 4.96
CA LEU A 366 15.21 -4.00 5.41
C LEU A 366 14.43 -3.03 4.51
N LEU A 367 14.98 -1.85 4.21
CA LEU A 367 14.33 -0.86 3.35
C LEU A 367 14.07 -1.42 1.95
N VAL A 368 15.10 -1.99 1.32
CA VAL A 368 15.05 -2.56 -0.02
C VAL A 368 14.06 -3.72 -0.09
N MET A 369 14.11 -4.67 0.87
CA MET A 369 13.15 -5.77 0.90
C MET A 369 11.72 -5.28 1.11
N SER A 370 11.47 -4.30 1.99
CA SER A 370 10.13 -3.72 2.17
C SER A 370 9.62 -3.08 0.88
N MET A 371 10.38 -2.15 0.28
CA MET A 371 9.96 -1.47 -0.95
C MET A 371 9.68 -2.44 -2.10
N LEU A 372 10.53 -3.46 -2.26
CA LEU A 372 10.37 -4.48 -3.29
C LEU A 372 9.17 -5.40 -3.03
N LEU A 373 8.92 -5.84 -1.79
CA LEU A 373 7.78 -6.70 -1.45
C LEU A 373 6.44 -5.94 -1.47
N GLN A 374 6.42 -4.64 -1.16
CA GLN A 374 5.25 -3.75 -1.37
C GLN A 374 4.95 -3.52 -2.85
N THR A 375 5.97 -3.54 -3.70
CA THR A 375 5.82 -3.19 -5.12
C THR A 375 5.61 -4.39 -6.03
N PHE A 376 6.18 -5.56 -5.73
CA PHE A 376 6.25 -6.69 -6.64
C PHE A 376 5.86 -8.04 -6.02
N ASN A 377 5.11 -8.81 -6.81
CA ASN A 377 5.06 -10.26 -6.71
C ASN A 377 6.26 -10.84 -7.47
N PHE A 378 7.02 -11.72 -6.83
CA PHE A 378 8.23 -12.31 -7.41
C PHE A 378 8.00 -13.78 -7.77
N VAL A 379 8.63 -14.22 -8.85
CA VAL A 379 8.72 -15.63 -9.26
C VAL A 379 10.16 -15.95 -9.69
N MET A 380 10.59 -17.20 -9.52
CA MET A 380 11.84 -17.69 -10.14
C MET A 380 11.65 -17.75 -11.66
N ASP A 381 12.67 -17.36 -12.43
CA ASP A 381 12.61 -17.39 -13.90
C ASP A 381 12.59 -18.83 -14.44
N ASP A 382 13.40 -19.70 -13.83
CA ASP A 382 13.28 -21.17 -13.88
C ASP A 382 12.70 -21.69 -12.54
N PRO A 383 11.48 -22.23 -12.53
CA PRO A 383 10.88 -22.85 -11.34
C PRO A 383 11.67 -24.05 -10.77
N ASN A 384 12.52 -24.69 -11.58
CA ASN A 384 13.29 -25.87 -11.20
C ASN A 384 14.69 -25.53 -10.66
N TYR A 385 15.06 -24.25 -10.61
CA TYR A 385 16.39 -23.81 -10.19
C TYR A 385 16.78 -24.41 -8.83
N GLN A 386 17.93 -25.09 -8.82
CA GLN A 386 18.57 -25.62 -7.62
C GLN A 386 19.77 -24.75 -7.25
N LEU A 387 19.96 -24.49 -5.96
CA LEU A 387 20.98 -23.54 -5.51
C LEU A 387 22.40 -23.97 -5.90
N GLN A 388 22.98 -23.24 -6.85
CA GLN A 388 24.41 -23.25 -7.13
C GLN A 388 25.08 -22.04 -6.47
N HIS A 389 26.38 -22.15 -6.17
CA HIS A 389 27.16 -21.08 -5.53
C HIS A 389 28.19 -20.50 -6.50
N LYS A 390 28.23 -19.17 -6.60
CA LYS A 390 29.33 -18.40 -7.21
C LYS A 390 30.21 -17.94 -6.05
N GLN A 391 31.49 -18.32 -6.07
CA GLN A 391 32.42 -18.04 -4.98
C GLN A 391 33.57 -17.13 -5.45
N THR A 392 33.79 -16.05 -4.71
CA THR A 392 34.95 -15.13 -4.82
C THR A 392 35.75 -15.24 -3.51
N LEU A 393 35.90 -14.14 -2.76
CA LEU A 393 36.13 -14.21 -1.31
C LEU A 393 34.85 -14.65 -0.58
N THR A 394 33.68 -14.26 -1.09
CA THR A 394 32.36 -14.53 -0.51
C THR A 394 31.57 -15.52 -1.37
N ILE A 395 30.36 -15.92 -0.92
CA ILE A 395 29.43 -16.74 -1.71
C ILE A 395 28.12 -15.99 -2.02
N LYS A 396 27.65 -16.08 -3.27
CA LYS A 396 26.29 -15.67 -3.68
C LYS A 396 25.65 -16.75 -4.57
N PRO A 397 24.32 -16.76 -4.79
CA PRO A 397 23.69 -17.65 -5.77
C PRO A 397 24.38 -17.54 -7.13
N ARG A 398 24.54 -18.65 -7.84
CA ARG A 398 25.08 -18.70 -9.20
C ARG A 398 23.93 -18.79 -10.20
N ASP A 399 23.96 -17.92 -11.21
CA ASP A 399 23.07 -17.99 -12.38
C ASP A 399 21.58 -18.10 -11.97
N PHE A 400 21.23 -17.41 -10.87
CA PHE A 400 19.89 -17.33 -10.30
C PHE A 400 19.17 -16.10 -10.85
N TYR A 401 17.96 -16.30 -11.39
CA TYR A 401 17.17 -15.28 -12.05
C TYR A 401 15.73 -15.28 -11.55
N MET A 402 15.09 -14.12 -11.59
CA MET A 402 13.69 -13.93 -11.18
C MET A 402 12.93 -13.05 -12.18
N ARG A 403 11.61 -12.97 -12.02
CA ARG A 403 10.76 -11.93 -12.65
C ARG A 403 10.03 -11.16 -11.56
N ALA A 404 9.83 -9.86 -11.78
CA ALA A 404 9.12 -8.96 -10.88
C ALA A 404 7.81 -8.49 -11.53
N ILE A 405 6.68 -8.79 -10.89
CA ILE A 405 5.32 -8.54 -11.39
C ILE A 405 4.69 -7.46 -10.51
N LEU A 406 4.24 -6.34 -11.07
CA LEU A 406 3.73 -5.21 -10.29
C LEU A 406 2.48 -5.60 -9.47
N ARG A 407 2.54 -5.38 -8.15
CA ARG A 407 1.43 -5.63 -7.22
C ARG A 407 0.27 -4.68 -7.49
N ASN A 408 -0.93 -5.15 -7.14
CA ASN A 408 -2.17 -4.37 -7.17
C ASN A 408 -2.47 -3.75 -8.56
N ARG A 409 -1.92 -4.35 -9.63
CA ARG A 409 -2.06 -4.00 -11.05
C ARG A 409 -1.75 -2.54 -11.39
N ILE A 410 -0.87 -1.89 -10.63
CA ILE A 410 -0.40 -0.53 -10.93
C ILE A 410 0.52 -0.52 -12.16
N THR A 411 0.48 0.54 -12.96
CA THR A 411 1.49 0.76 -14.01
C THR A 411 2.77 1.36 -13.42
N SER A 412 3.87 1.31 -14.18
CA SER A 412 5.14 1.94 -13.78
C SER A 412 5.00 3.45 -13.55
N THR A 413 4.15 4.16 -14.31
CA THR A 413 3.83 5.58 -14.07
C THR A 413 3.09 5.78 -12.74
N GLN A 414 2.13 4.91 -12.43
CA GLN A 414 1.34 4.98 -11.20
C GLN A 414 2.19 4.68 -9.96
N LEU A 415 3.13 3.73 -10.09
CA LEU A 415 4.18 3.48 -9.11
C LEU A 415 5.11 4.69 -8.95
N GLU A 416 5.51 5.35 -10.03
CA GLU A 416 6.36 6.54 -9.96
C GLU A 416 5.68 7.67 -9.16
N HIS A 417 4.37 7.86 -9.35
CA HIS A 417 3.57 8.77 -8.53
C HIS A 417 3.49 8.31 -7.07
N ARG A 418 3.32 7.01 -6.80
CA ARG A 418 3.31 6.47 -5.42
C ARG A 418 4.64 6.70 -4.70
N LEU A 419 5.78 6.40 -5.34
CA LEU A 419 7.12 6.60 -4.79
C LEU A 419 7.49 8.08 -4.64
N LYS A 420 6.75 8.98 -5.30
CA LYS A 420 6.82 10.45 -5.13
C LYS A 420 5.77 11.00 -4.14
N GLY A 421 4.91 10.17 -3.55
CA GLY A 421 3.85 10.58 -2.63
C GLY A 421 2.62 11.24 -3.27
N THR A 422 2.42 11.11 -4.59
CA THR A 422 1.37 11.83 -5.34
C THR A 422 0.30 10.89 -5.94
N TRP A 423 -0.19 9.90 -5.17
CA TRP A 423 -1.09 8.85 -5.68
C TRP A 423 -2.44 8.75 -4.93
N PRO A 424 -3.57 9.18 -5.53
CA PRO A 424 -4.90 9.09 -4.91
C PRO A 424 -5.64 7.77 -5.26
N PRO A 425 -6.19 7.03 -4.27
CA PRO A 425 -7.14 5.94 -4.50
C PRO A 425 -8.60 6.44 -4.39
N LYS A 426 -9.48 6.00 -5.30
CA LYS A 426 -10.89 6.45 -5.38
C LYS A 426 -11.87 5.56 -4.64
N ASN A 427 -12.75 6.15 -3.80
CA ASN A 427 -13.97 5.51 -3.30
C ASN A 427 -15.24 6.29 -3.73
N GLN A 428 -16.36 6.17 -3.01
CA GLN A 428 -17.63 6.89 -3.27
C GLN A 428 -17.71 8.25 -2.56
N THR A 429 -16.81 8.50 -1.62
CA THR A 429 -16.61 9.78 -0.90
C THR A 429 -16.44 11.02 -1.78
N PRO A 430 -15.73 10.99 -2.95
CA PRO A 430 -15.38 12.23 -3.64
C PRO A 430 -16.60 12.85 -4.34
N ALA A 431 -17.71 12.11 -4.52
CA ALA A 431 -18.94 12.67 -5.08
C ALA A 431 -19.60 13.69 -4.11
N LEU A 432 -19.61 13.40 -2.80
CA LEU A 432 -20.13 14.32 -1.78
C LEU A 432 -19.16 15.47 -1.53
N ALA A 433 -17.85 15.19 -1.51
CA ALA A 433 -16.80 16.21 -1.40
C ALA A 433 -16.81 17.20 -2.58
N GLN A 434 -16.90 16.71 -3.81
CA GLN A 434 -16.96 17.54 -5.01
C GLN A 434 -18.25 18.37 -5.07
N ARG A 435 -19.38 17.82 -4.58
CA ARG A 435 -20.63 18.58 -4.48
C ARG A 435 -20.51 19.75 -3.50
N LEU A 436 -20.07 19.49 -2.27
CA LEU A 436 -19.86 20.53 -1.25
C LEU A 436 -18.93 21.65 -1.75
N ALA A 437 -17.94 21.31 -2.56
CA ALA A 437 -17.03 22.26 -3.18
C ALA A 437 -17.64 23.11 -4.31
N VAL A 438 -18.65 22.59 -5.03
CA VAL A 438 -19.45 23.35 -6.01
C VAL A 438 -20.44 24.26 -5.27
N ASP A 439 -21.20 23.68 -4.35
CA ASP A 439 -22.31 24.35 -3.66
C ASP A 439 -21.80 25.49 -2.73
N ALA A 440 -20.53 25.42 -2.28
CA ALA A 440 -19.82 26.49 -1.57
C ALA A 440 -19.91 27.87 -2.26
N SER A 441 -19.91 27.90 -3.60
CA SER A 441 -19.98 29.15 -4.37
C SER A 441 -21.30 29.90 -4.18
N GLY A 442 -22.42 29.17 -4.07
CA GLY A 442 -23.74 29.73 -3.77
C GLY A 442 -23.86 30.27 -2.34
N HIS A 443 -23.00 29.81 -1.43
CA HIS A 443 -22.95 30.25 -0.04
C HIS A 443 -21.89 31.34 0.23
N GLY A 444 -21.26 31.89 -0.81
CA GLY A 444 -20.29 32.99 -0.71
C GLY A 444 -18.86 32.55 -0.35
N PHE A 445 -18.55 31.25 -0.44
CA PHE A 445 -17.23 30.69 -0.23
C PHE A 445 -16.62 30.18 -1.54
N SER A 446 -15.34 29.82 -1.53
CA SER A 446 -14.67 29.21 -2.69
C SER A 446 -13.82 28.03 -2.23
N ALA A 447 -14.02 26.86 -2.86
CA ALA A 447 -13.27 25.66 -2.56
C ALA A 447 -11.97 25.62 -3.38
N LEU A 448 -10.84 25.86 -2.72
CA LEU A 448 -9.53 25.96 -3.37
C LEU A 448 -8.92 24.58 -3.71
N VAL A 449 -9.24 23.54 -2.93
CA VAL A 449 -8.68 22.18 -3.07
C VAL A 449 -9.77 21.14 -2.77
N VAL A 450 -9.90 20.15 -3.64
CA VAL A 450 -10.68 18.92 -3.42
C VAL A 450 -9.75 17.73 -3.62
N ASP A 451 -9.44 17.01 -2.54
CA ASP A 451 -8.49 15.90 -2.54
C ASP A 451 -8.80 14.92 -1.39
N SER A 452 -7.87 14.03 -1.05
CA SER A 452 -7.93 13.10 0.07
C SER A 452 -7.43 13.72 1.40
N LEU A 453 -7.86 13.15 2.54
CA LEU A 453 -7.30 13.53 3.85
C LEU A 453 -5.83 13.17 3.98
N ASP A 454 -5.38 12.09 3.34
CA ASP A 454 -3.96 11.71 3.30
C ASP A 454 -3.08 12.79 2.63
N SER A 455 -3.63 13.62 1.76
CA SER A 455 -2.95 14.79 1.18
C SER A 455 -2.78 15.95 2.19
N ALA A 456 -3.56 15.97 3.28
CA ALA A 456 -3.47 16.93 4.38
C ALA A 456 -2.53 16.47 5.52
N ASN A 457 -1.86 15.32 5.37
CA ASN A 457 -0.91 14.77 6.32
C ASN A 457 0.32 15.70 6.50
N GLN A 458 0.50 16.26 7.71
CA GLN A 458 1.49 17.31 8.04
C GLN A 458 1.32 18.65 7.30
N SER A 459 0.22 18.81 6.56
CA SER A 459 -0.02 19.92 5.61
C SER A 459 -1.39 20.59 5.80
N LEU A 460 -2.11 20.31 6.89
CA LEU A 460 -3.41 20.91 7.19
C LEU A 460 -3.37 22.46 7.17
N PRO A 461 -4.15 23.12 6.29
CA PRO A 461 -4.29 24.58 6.30
C PRO A 461 -5.10 25.06 7.51
N THR A 462 -4.87 26.32 7.90
CA THR A 462 -5.57 26.99 9.02
C THR A 462 -6.64 27.99 8.56
N ASP A 463 -6.73 28.26 7.26
CA ASP A 463 -7.56 29.30 6.65
C ASP A 463 -8.64 28.77 5.68
N HIS A 464 -8.61 27.49 5.29
CA HIS A 464 -9.61 26.85 4.44
C HIS A 464 -9.82 25.36 4.78
N PRO A 465 -11.00 24.76 4.51
CA PRO A 465 -11.26 23.34 4.72
C PRO A 465 -10.71 22.46 3.57
N VAL A 466 -10.43 21.18 3.86
CA VAL A 466 -9.99 20.17 2.87
C VAL A 466 -10.91 18.93 2.95
N PRO A 467 -11.44 18.41 1.84
CA PRO A 467 -12.33 17.23 1.86
C PRO A 467 -11.63 15.86 2.03
N PRO A 468 -12.39 14.75 2.20
CA PRO A 468 -11.87 13.38 2.31
C PRO A 468 -12.16 12.45 1.11
N ASP A 469 -11.25 11.49 0.86
CA ASP A 469 -11.56 10.23 0.14
C ASP A 469 -10.71 9.04 0.64
N ASN A 470 -9.43 9.28 0.92
CA ASN A 470 -8.54 8.38 1.65
C ASN A 470 -7.99 9.06 2.91
N ALA A 471 -7.79 8.30 3.98
CA ALA A 471 -7.47 8.82 5.32
C ALA A 471 -6.58 7.89 6.18
N VAL A 472 -5.95 6.85 5.62
CA VAL A 472 -5.18 5.86 6.40
C VAL A 472 -3.92 6.50 7.01
N HIS A 473 -3.18 7.27 6.23
CA HIS A 473 -1.99 7.97 6.73
C HIS A 473 -2.36 9.17 7.61
N PHE A 474 -3.46 9.87 7.29
CA PHE A 474 -4.00 10.97 8.07
C PHE A 474 -4.43 10.53 9.48
N VAL A 475 -5.20 9.43 9.58
CA VAL A 475 -5.64 8.87 10.87
C VAL A 475 -4.44 8.45 11.71
N ALA A 476 -3.52 7.68 11.15
CA ALA A 476 -2.29 7.27 11.85
C ALA A 476 -1.45 8.47 12.31
N TRP A 477 -1.39 9.55 11.52
CA TRP A 477 -0.74 10.80 11.89
C TRP A 477 -1.45 11.48 13.07
N ILE A 478 -2.76 11.76 12.99
CA ILE A 478 -3.47 12.46 14.08
C ILE A 478 -3.59 11.63 15.37
N GLU A 479 -3.55 10.29 15.29
CA GLU A 479 -3.42 9.43 16.46
C GLU A 479 -2.02 9.56 17.11
N SER A 480 -0.95 9.70 16.31
CA SER A 480 0.43 9.87 16.81
C SER A 480 0.70 11.23 17.49
N LEU A 481 -0.09 12.26 17.19
CA LEU A 481 0.04 13.61 17.76
C LEU A 481 -0.43 13.68 19.22
N ASN A 482 0.16 14.59 20.01
CA ASN A 482 0.07 14.60 21.46
C ASN A 482 0.23 16.00 22.09
N GLY A 483 -0.79 16.85 21.96
CA GLY A 483 -0.80 18.15 22.65
C GLY A 483 -1.90 19.13 22.24
N LYS A 484 -1.56 20.07 21.35
CA LYS A 484 -2.40 21.17 20.84
C LYS A 484 -2.13 21.46 19.35
N GLU A 485 -1.61 20.48 18.61
CA GLU A 485 -1.10 20.66 17.24
C GLU A 485 -2.17 21.11 16.23
N MET A 486 -3.46 20.94 16.54
CA MET A 486 -4.58 21.42 15.71
C MET A 486 -5.17 22.75 16.22
N ALA A 487 -4.52 23.44 17.17
CA ALA A 487 -5.00 24.72 17.69
C ALA A 487 -5.00 25.80 16.58
N GLY A 488 -6.20 26.19 16.15
CA GLY A 488 -6.41 27.12 15.04
C GLY A 488 -6.86 26.45 13.73
N VAL A 489 -6.94 25.11 13.68
CA VAL A 489 -7.57 24.38 12.58
C VAL A 489 -9.07 24.25 12.86
N SER A 490 -9.91 24.85 12.02
CA SER A 490 -11.36 24.70 12.07
C SER A 490 -11.80 23.55 11.15
N TYR A 491 -12.69 22.68 11.62
CA TYR A 491 -13.07 21.45 10.89
C TYR A 491 -14.55 21.06 11.05
N ALA A 492 -15.06 20.26 10.12
CA ALA A 492 -16.35 19.59 10.20
C ALA A 492 -16.21 18.16 9.63
N VAL A 493 -17.10 17.25 10.01
CA VAL A 493 -17.05 15.85 9.55
C VAL A 493 -18.45 15.36 9.18
N PHE A 494 -18.57 14.70 8.03
CA PHE A 494 -19.73 13.89 7.66
C PHE A 494 -19.30 12.44 7.42
N GLY A 495 -20.06 11.48 7.95
CA GLY A 495 -19.70 10.07 7.96
C GLY A 495 -20.75 9.14 7.34
N CYS A 496 -20.41 8.53 6.20
CA CYS A 496 -21.19 7.44 5.63
C CYS A 496 -20.95 6.11 6.37
N GLY A 497 -21.95 5.24 6.39
CA GLY A 497 -21.89 3.89 6.96
C GLY A 497 -23.16 3.10 6.66
N HIS A 498 -23.20 1.82 7.05
CA HIS A 498 -24.34 0.93 6.84
C HIS A 498 -24.40 -0.11 7.97
N HIS A 499 -25.53 -0.23 8.67
CA HIS A 499 -25.57 -0.85 10.00
C HIS A 499 -25.34 -2.36 10.06
N ASP A 500 -25.53 -3.11 8.96
CA ASP A 500 -25.11 -4.53 8.87
C ASP A 500 -23.62 -4.76 9.17
N TRP A 501 -22.76 -3.77 8.92
CA TRP A 501 -21.33 -3.81 9.28
C TRP A 501 -21.10 -3.27 10.71
N SER A 502 -21.81 -3.86 11.67
CA SER A 502 -21.91 -3.38 13.06
C SER A 502 -20.56 -3.17 13.77
N GLN A 503 -19.53 -3.95 13.45
CA GLN A 503 -18.18 -3.82 14.03
C GLN A 503 -17.40 -2.59 13.55
N THR A 504 -17.77 -2.00 12.40
CA THR A 504 -17.08 -0.84 11.80
C THR A 504 -17.99 0.36 11.57
N PHE A 505 -19.29 0.25 11.90
CA PHE A 505 -20.33 1.25 11.64
C PHE A 505 -19.98 2.64 12.22
N HIS A 506 -19.71 3.59 11.32
CA HIS A 506 -19.23 4.95 11.59
C HIS A 506 -17.96 5.05 12.46
N ARG A 507 -17.14 3.98 12.55
CA ARG A 507 -15.92 3.97 13.38
C ARG A 507 -14.94 5.07 12.96
N MET A 508 -14.65 5.19 11.67
CA MET A 508 -13.63 6.12 11.18
C MET A 508 -14.05 7.61 11.28
N PRO A 509 -15.27 8.04 10.88
CA PRO A 509 -15.71 9.42 11.05
C PRO A 509 -15.71 9.88 12.53
N LYS A 510 -16.14 9.01 13.45
CA LYS A 510 -16.10 9.27 14.90
C LYS A 510 -14.66 9.37 15.43
N LEU A 511 -13.75 8.54 14.94
CA LEU A 511 -12.33 8.58 15.33
C LEU A 511 -11.66 9.89 14.90
N VAL A 512 -11.87 10.33 13.65
CA VAL A 512 -11.35 11.62 13.15
C VAL A 512 -11.92 12.79 13.96
N ASP A 513 -13.25 12.85 14.11
CA ASP A 513 -13.93 13.95 14.81
C ASP A 513 -13.45 14.13 16.26
N LEU A 514 -13.34 13.04 17.02
CA LEU A 514 -12.87 13.06 18.41
C LEU A 514 -11.36 13.35 18.52
N THR A 515 -10.56 12.90 17.55
CA THR A 515 -9.10 13.09 17.59
C THR A 515 -8.70 14.52 17.21
N MET A 516 -9.41 15.16 16.29
CA MET A 516 -9.22 16.59 16.00
C MET A 516 -9.57 17.46 17.22
N GLU A 517 -10.67 17.17 17.92
CA GLU A 517 -11.05 17.85 19.17
C GLU A 517 -10.00 17.64 20.28
N ARG A 518 -9.50 16.41 20.46
CA ARG A 518 -8.41 16.07 21.40
C ARG A 518 -7.17 16.95 21.17
N LEU A 519 -6.82 17.21 19.91
CA LEU A 519 -5.66 18.01 19.49
C LEU A 519 -5.92 19.52 19.44
N ARG A 520 -7.08 20.00 19.91
CA ARG A 520 -7.52 21.42 19.93
C ARG A 520 -7.96 22.01 18.59
N GLY A 521 -8.35 21.18 17.63
CA GLY A 521 -9.13 21.63 16.49
C GLY A 521 -10.49 22.22 16.93
N SER A 522 -10.98 23.21 16.20
CA SER A 522 -12.26 23.85 16.43
C SER A 522 -13.34 23.23 15.55
N ARG A 523 -14.22 22.40 16.15
CA ARG A 523 -15.37 21.82 15.44
C ARG A 523 -16.36 22.93 15.06
N ILE A 524 -16.56 23.14 13.75
CA ILE A 524 -17.50 24.13 13.19
C ILE A 524 -18.93 23.66 13.37
N SER A 525 -19.25 22.43 12.94
CA SER A 525 -20.59 21.86 12.97
C SER A 525 -20.61 20.46 13.61
N PRO A 526 -21.71 20.02 14.22
CA PRO A 526 -21.88 18.64 14.69
C PRO A 526 -21.62 17.59 13.62
N LEU A 527 -20.96 16.49 14.01
CA LEU A 527 -20.69 15.31 13.18
C LEU A 527 -21.98 14.80 12.50
N GLY A 528 -22.05 14.93 11.18
CA GLY A 528 -23.14 14.35 10.37
C GLY A 528 -22.91 12.86 10.12
N LEU A 529 -23.97 12.05 10.13
CA LEU A 529 -23.88 10.60 9.93
C LEU A 529 -25.03 10.08 9.05
N ALA A 530 -24.72 9.23 8.06
CA ALA A 530 -25.70 8.57 7.19
C ALA A 530 -25.64 7.04 7.32
N ASN A 531 -26.80 6.37 7.26
CA ASN A 531 -26.94 4.92 7.32
C ASN A 531 -27.58 4.40 6.02
N ALA A 532 -26.78 3.85 5.11
CA ALA A 532 -27.20 3.51 3.75
C ALA A 532 -28.23 2.36 3.64
N ALA A 533 -28.56 1.70 4.75
CA ALA A 533 -29.64 0.70 4.85
C ALA A 533 -30.98 1.28 5.34
N GLU A 534 -31.01 2.53 5.83
CA GLU A 534 -32.22 3.18 6.36
C GLU A 534 -32.77 4.27 5.42
N GLY A 535 -31.99 4.73 4.45
CA GLY A 535 -32.42 5.70 3.45
C GLY A 535 -31.31 6.11 2.47
N ASP A 536 -31.66 7.02 1.56
CA ASP A 536 -30.73 7.60 0.61
C ASP A 536 -29.64 8.45 1.30
N MET A 537 -28.38 8.18 0.96
CA MET A 537 -27.22 8.89 1.49
C MET A 537 -27.15 10.34 1.01
N PHE A 538 -27.61 10.65 -0.21
CA PHE A 538 -27.58 12.02 -0.73
C PHE A 538 -28.59 12.90 0.02
N SER A 539 -29.82 12.44 0.21
CA SER A 539 -30.84 13.11 1.03
C SER A 539 -30.39 13.35 2.47
N ALA A 540 -29.60 12.44 3.05
CA ALA A 540 -29.01 12.59 4.38
C ALA A 540 -27.87 13.62 4.41
N PHE A 541 -27.07 13.70 3.34
CA PHE A 541 -26.04 14.72 3.17
C PHE A 541 -26.66 16.11 2.96
N GLU A 542 -27.57 16.28 1.98
CA GLU A 542 -28.33 17.51 1.71
C GLU A 542 -28.95 18.07 3.01
N THR A 543 -29.59 17.20 3.82
CA THR A 543 -30.23 17.63 5.07
C THR A 543 -29.22 18.15 6.11
N TRP A 544 -28.01 17.56 6.22
CA TRP A 544 -26.95 18.07 7.11
C TRP A 544 -26.29 19.33 6.55
N GLU A 545 -26.10 19.39 5.24
CA GLU A 545 -25.51 20.51 4.54
C GLU A 545 -26.33 21.80 4.74
N ASP A 546 -27.61 21.77 4.37
CA ASP A 546 -28.55 22.90 4.50
C ASP A 546 -28.82 23.27 5.97
N SER A 547 -29.05 22.27 6.83
CA SER A 547 -29.61 22.51 8.18
C SER A 547 -28.55 22.67 9.28
N VAL A 548 -27.29 22.31 9.01
CA VAL A 548 -26.25 22.18 10.05
C VAL A 548 -24.90 22.74 9.61
N PHE A 549 -24.43 22.45 8.40
CA PHE A 549 -23.11 22.89 7.95
C PHE A 549 -23.08 24.36 7.52
N TRP A 550 -23.83 24.74 6.48
CA TRP A 550 -23.77 26.11 5.95
C TRP A 550 -24.15 27.19 6.99
N PRO A 551 -25.19 27.02 7.85
CA PRO A 551 -25.48 27.98 8.92
C PRO A 551 -24.33 28.15 9.93
N ALA A 552 -23.64 27.05 10.28
CA ALA A 552 -22.52 27.08 11.20
C ALA A 552 -21.28 27.75 10.59
N VAL A 553 -20.97 27.45 9.31
CA VAL A 553 -19.87 28.09 8.58
C VAL A 553 -20.12 29.61 8.44
N ALA A 554 -21.33 30.02 8.05
CA ALA A 554 -21.70 31.43 7.98
C ALA A 554 -21.55 32.14 9.34
N GLN A 555 -21.99 31.50 10.44
CA GLN A 555 -21.83 32.02 11.80
C GLN A 555 -20.36 32.13 12.23
N CYS A 556 -19.52 31.15 11.88
CA CYS A 556 -18.10 31.14 12.24
C CYS A 556 -17.27 32.21 11.51
N TYR A 557 -17.58 32.48 10.24
CA TYR A 557 -16.79 33.39 9.38
C TYR A 557 -17.45 34.75 9.12
N GLY A 558 -18.65 35.00 9.64
CA GLY A 558 -19.32 36.31 9.59
C GLY A 558 -19.89 36.68 8.23
N VAL A 559 -20.08 35.71 7.34
CA VAL A 559 -20.73 35.93 6.03
C VAL A 559 -22.22 36.15 6.25
N SER A 560 -22.72 37.29 5.78
CA SER A 560 -24.16 37.57 5.76
C SER A 560 -24.81 36.79 4.61
N GLU A 561 -25.98 36.19 4.85
CA GLU A 561 -26.79 35.60 3.77
C GLU A 561 -27.20 36.71 2.79
N ASN A 562 -26.51 36.82 1.66
CA ASN A 562 -26.86 37.74 0.59
C ASN A 562 -28.23 37.32 0.02
N GLN A 563 -29.25 38.17 0.17
CA GLN A 563 -30.57 37.91 -0.41
C GLN A 563 -30.59 37.95 -1.95
N GLU A 564 -29.48 38.31 -2.59
CA GLU A 564 -29.25 38.14 -4.02
C GLU A 564 -28.84 36.70 -4.41
N ALA A 565 -28.43 35.85 -3.45
CA ALA A 565 -27.96 34.48 -3.68
C ALA A 565 -29.07 33.50 -4.12
N ASP A 566 -30.35 33.80 -3.86
CA ASP A 566 -31.48 33.07 -4.46
C ASP A 566 -31.49 33.18 -6.01
N SER A 567 -30.74 34.14 -6.58
CA SER A 567 -30.50 34.22 -8.04
C SER A 567 -29.35 33.33 -8.52
N LEU A 568 -28.47 32.90 -7.62
CA LEU A 568 -27.22 32.17 -7.90
C LEU A 568 -27.27 30.69 -7.51
N ARG A 569 -28.36 30.25 -6.83
CA ARG A 569 -28.71 28.84 -6.65
C ARG A 569 -29.11 28.12 -7.93
N SER A 570 -29.29 28.84 -9.05
CA SER A 570 -29.34 28.24 -10.37
C SER A 570 -27.99 27.59 -10.71
N GLY A 571 -27.89 26.28 -10.46
CA GLY A 571 -26.64 25.53 -10.58
C GLY A 571 -26.00 25.60 -11.96
N ILE A 572 -24.66 25.43 -11.99
CA ILE A 572 -23.72 25.48 -13.13
C ILE A 572 -24.40 25.70 -14.48
N ASP A 573 -24.21 26.89 -15.08
CA ASP A 573 -24.77 27.25 -16.39
C ASP A 573 -24.11 26.44 -17.52
N LEU A 574 -24.58 25.19 -17.63
CA LEU A 574 -24.09 24.16 -18.52
C LEU A 574 -24.56 24.49 -19.95
N LYS A 575 -23.75 25.30 -20.61
CA LYS A 575 -23.96 25.69 -22.00
C LYS A 575 -23.84 24.45 -22.91
N VAL A 576 -25.02 24.00 -23.35
CA VAL A 576 -25.23 22.81 -24.18
C VAL A 576 -25.63 23.22 -25.60
N GLU A 577 -24.75 22.97 -26.56
CA GLU A 577 -25.02 23.24 -27.98
C GLU A 577 -25.41 21.96 -28.74
N ILE A 578 -26.51 22.01 -29.50
CA ILE A 578 -27.15 20.85 -30.15
C ILE A 578 -27.12 20.99 -31.68
N SER A 579 -26.64 19.97 -32.40
CA SER A 579 -26.51 19.96 -33.88
C SER A 579 -27.04 18.64 -34.51
N THR A 580 -27.41 18.65 -35.80
CA THR A 580 -28.11 17.51 -36.45
C THR A 580 -27.77 17.27 -37.94
N PRO A 581 -27.21 16.10 -38.31
CA PRO A 581 -27.08 15.63 -39.71
C PRO A 581 -28.02 14.44 -40.03
N ARG A 582 -28.75 14.47 -41.16
CA ARG A 582 -29.76 13.48 -41.65
C ARG A 582 -29.10 12.16 -42.16
N THR A 583 -29.70 10.96 -42.28
CA THR A 583 -31.06 10.31 -42.11
C THR A 583 -30.86 8.75 -42.19
N SER A 584 -31.77 7.76 -41.99
CA SER A 584 -33.19 7.56 -41.60
C SER A 584 -33.53 6.03 -41.50
N ALA A 585 -34.76 5.64 -41.09
CA ALA A 585 -35.41 4.30 -41.16
C ALA A 585 -34.93 3.23 -40.12
N LEU A 586 -35.74 2.74 -39.13
CA LEU A 586 -36.96 1.87 -39.12
C LEU A 586 -36.62 0.35 -39.04
N ARG A 587 -37.31 -0.56 -38.30
CA ARG A 587 -38.57 -0.55 -37.48
C ARG A 587 -38.70 -1.79 -36.53
N GLN A 588 -39.64 -1.72 -35.57
CA GLN A 588 -40.51 -2.81 -35.03
C GLN A 588 -40.08 -3.59 -33.75
N ASP A 589 -41.05 -4.32 -33.15
CA ASP A 589 -41.26 -4.41 -31.68
C ASP A 589 -41.16 -5.84 -31.06
N VAL A 590 -41.07 -5.93 -29.72
CA VAL A 590 -41.02 -7.19 -28.92
C VAL A 590 -41.87 -7.14 -27.63
N LYS A 591 -42.02 -8.28 -26.92
CA LYS A 591 -42.95 -8.51 -25.78
C LYS A 591 -42.22 -8.79 -24.44
N GLN A 592 -42.96 -8.72 -23.32
CA GLN A 592 -42.48 -8.96 -21.94
C GLN A 592 -42.16 -10.43 -21.61
N ALA A 593 -41.32 -10.61 -20.57
CA ALA A 593 -40.96 -11.90 -19.96
C ALA A 593 -40.99 -11.82 -18.41
N LEU A 594 -40.69 -12.94 -17.75
CA LEU A 594 -40.56 -13.11 -16.29
C LEU A 594 -39.08 -12.93 -15.85
N PRO A 595 -38.78 -12.70 -14.55
CA PRO A 595 -37.39 -12.55 -14.08
C PRO A 595 -36.55 -13.80 -14.34
N VAL A 596 -35.48 -13.62 -15.13
CA VAL A 596 -34.53 -14.68 -15.52
C VAL A 596 -33.26 -14.58 -14.67
N LYS A 597 -32.71 -15.73 -14.25
CA LYS A 597 -31.31 -15.81 -13.81
C LYS A 597 -30.46 -16.11 -15.05
N VAL A 598 -29.48 -15.25 -15.36
CA VAL A 598 -28.67 -15.33 -16.58
C VAL A 598 -27.24 -15.69 -16.22
N HIS A 599 -26.66 -16.61 -16.99
CA HIS A 599 -25.23 -16.89 -17.04
C HIS A 599 -24.68 -16.30 -18.35
N LEU A 600 -23.52 -15.63 -18.27
CA LEU A 600 -22.88 -14.96 -19.41
C LEU A 600 -21.37 -15.22 -19.39
N GLU A 601 -20.87 -15.87 -20.44
CA GLU A 601 -19.43 -15.99 -20.69
C GLU A 601 -18.89 -14.72 -21.36
N ILE A 602 -17.76 -14.23 -20.86
CA ILE A 602 -17.09 -13.00 -21.32
C ILE A 602 -15.64 -13.33 -21.67
N GLN A 603 -15.31 -13.32 -22.96
CA GLN A 603 -13.92 -13.39 -23.40
C GLN A 603 -13.20 -12.08 -23.06
N LEU A 604 -12.10 -12.17 -22.30
CA LEU A 604 -11.29 -11.01 -21.92
C LEU A 604 -10.25 -10.66 -23.02
N PRO A 605 -9.87 -9.38 -23.16
CA PRO A 605 -8.72 -8.99 -23.97
C PRO A 605 -7.44 -9.74 -23.56
N THR A 606 -6.55 -10.05 -24.50
CA THR A 606 -5.30 -10.81 -24.26
C THR A 606 -4.29 -10.14 -23.31
N ASN A 607 -4.53 -8.90 -22.89
CA ASN A 607 -3.76 -8.17 -21.88
C ASN A 607 -4.51 -7.95 -20.55
N MET A 608 -5.70 -8.56 -20.37
CA MET A 608 -6.51 -8.48 -19.15
C MET A 608 -6.70 -9.87 -18.54
N THR A 609 -6.09 -10.09 -17.38
CA THR A 609 -6.23 -11.33 -16.59
C THR A 609 -7.18 -11.14 -15.40
N TYR A 610 -7.53 -12.24 -14.75
CA TYR A 610 -8.61 -12.34 -13.78
C TYR A 610 -8.37 -13.55 -12.85
N CYS A 611 -8.70 -13.41 -11.55
CA CYS A 611 -8.53 -14.42 -10.50
C CYS A 611 -9.89 -14.81 -9.85
N THR A 612 -10.03 -16.02 -9.29
CA THR A 612 -11.19 -16.38 -8.45
C THR A 612 -11.42 -15.30 -7.39
N GLY A 613 -12.67 -14.86 -7.22
CA GLY A 613 -13.02 -13.84 -6.23
C GLY A 613 -12.75 -12.38 -6.65
N ASP A 614 -12.12 -12.11 -7.80
CA ASP A 614 -12.07 -10.75 -8.37
C ASP A 614 -13.48 -10.25 -8.77
N TYR A 615 -13.67 -8.93 -8.78
CA TYR A 615 -14.90 -8.29 -9.24
C TYR A 615 -14.79 -7.78 -10.68
N LEU A 616 -15.82 -8.04 -11.50
CA LEU A 616 -16.01 -7.39 -12.79
C LEU A 616 -16.80 -6.09 -12.62
N ALA A 617 -16.17 -4.95 -12.87
CA ALA A 617 -16.87 -3.70 -13.11
C ALA A 617 -17.30 -3.65 -14.59
N VAL A 618 -18.61 -3.53 -14.83
CA VAL A 618 -19.19 -3.35 -16.18
C VAL A 618 -19.59 -1.89 -16.31
N LEU A 619 -19.31 -1.27 -17.46
CA LEU A 619 -19.92 0.01 -17.84
C LEU A 619 -21.25 -0.31 -18.57
N PRO A 620 -22.41 -0.11 -17.92
CA PRO A 620 -23.69 -0.50 -18.51
C PRO A 620 -24.24 0.58 -19.45
N LEU A 621 -25.28 0.23 -20.20
CA LEU A 621 -26.07 1.19 -20.97
C LEU A 621 -27.50 1.25 -20.41
N ASN A 622 -28.07 2.45 -20.28
CA ASN A 622 -29.47 2.65 -19.95
C ASN A 622 -30.40 1.88 -20.92
N PRO A 623 -31.53 1.31 -20.45
CA PRO A 623 -32.54 0.72 -21.31
C PRO A 623 -32.97 1.69 -22.41
N LYS A 624 -33.05 1.18 -23.66
CA LYS A 624 -33.40 1.99 -24.84
C LYS A 624 -34.71 2.77 -24.66
N GLU A 625 -35.69 2.20 -23.97
CA GLU A 625 -36.95 2.90 -23.68
C GLU A 625 -36.77 4.07 -22.68
N SER A 626 -35.89 3.96 -21.67
CA SER A 626 -35.56 5.07 -20.77
C SER A 626 -34.87 6.23 -21.52
N ILE A 627 -33.97 5.89 -22.45
CA ILE A 627 -33.35 6.87 -23.36
C ILE A 627 -34.44 7.54 -24.22
N TYR A 628 -35.33 6.76 -24.84
CA TYR A 628 -36.42 7.30 -25.66
C TYR A 628 -37.44 8.12 -24.85
N ARG A 629 -37.72 7.79 -23.59
CA ARG A 629 -38.51 8.64 -22.65
C ARG A 629 -37.85 10.01 -22.49
N ALA A 630 -36.58 10.06 -22.11
CA ALA A 630 -35.83 11.31 -21.99
C ALA A 630 -35.80 12.10 -23.31
N MET A 631 -35.50 11.46 -24.45
CA MET A 631 -35.47 12.13 -25.74
C MET A 631 -36.84 12.70 -26.17
N ARG A 632 -37.95 11.97 -25.90
CA ARG A 632 -39.32 12.45 -26.12
C ARG A 632 -39.68 13.62 -25.19
N ARG A 633 -39.10 13.70 -23.98
CA ARG A 633 -39.39 14.76 -22.99
C ARG A 633 -38.68 16.09 -23.26
N PHE A 634 -37.56 16.07 -23.99
CA PHE A 634 -36.77 17.25 -24.36
C PHE A 634 -36.74 17.51 -25.89
N PRO A 635 -37.78 17.10 -26.64
CA PRO A 635 -37.81 17.02 -28.10
C PRO A 635 -36.51 16.72 -28.87
N LEU A 636 -35.65 15.81 -28.36
CA LEU A 636 -34.34 15.55 -28.93
C LEU A 636 -34.44 14.54 -30.09
N PRO A 637 -34.03 14.90 -31.33
CA PRO A 637 -34.04 13.95 -32.44
C PRO A 637 -32.92 12.91 -32.29
N TRP A 638 -33.12 11.71 -32.85
CA TRP A 638 -32.23 10.55 -32.71
C TRP A 638 -30.77 10.78 -33.13
N ASN A 639 -30.53 11.78 -33.99
CA ASN A 639 -29.24 12.17 -34.53
C ASN A 639 -28.66 13.44 -33.87
N ALA A 640 -29.27 13.94 -32.79
CA ALA A 640 -28.77 15.10 -32.06
C ALA A 640 -27.39 14.82 -31.49
N HIS A 641 -26.43 15.67 -31.86
CA HIS A 641 -25.11 15.71 -31.27
C HIS A 641 -25.02 16.90 -30.32
N ILE A 642 -24.48 16.65 -29.14
CA ILE A 642 -24.42 17.55 -28.01
C ILE A 642 -22.95 17.86 -27.70
N THR A 643 -22.63 19.15 -27.58
CA THR A 643 -21.37 19.61 -27.00
C THR A 643 -21.67 20.21 -25.63
N ILE A 644 -20.99 19.71 -24.60
CA ILE A 644 -21.04 20.22 -23.23
C ILE A 644 -19.86 21.18 -23.05
N SER A 645 -20.11 22.35 -22.47
CA SER A 645 -19.08 23.31 -22.06
C SER A 645 -19.43 23.91 -20.69
N ALA A 646 -18.42 24.38 -19.96
CA ALA A 646 -18.57 25.05 -18.68
C ALA A 646 -17.74 26.34 -18.69
N GLU A 647 -18.21 27.35 -17.96
CA GLU A 647 -17.54 28.64 -17.80
C GLU A 647 -17.07 28.81 -16.34
N GLY A 648 -15.83 29.27 -16.15
CA GLY A 648 -15.16 29.33 -14.84
C GLY A 648 -14.27 28.11 -14.52
N ASP A 649 -13.57 28.16 -13.38
CA ASP A 649 -12.59 27.13 -12.95
C ASP A 649 -13.23 25.84 -12.37
N VAL A 650 -14.53 25.61 -12.60
CA VAL A 650 -15.26 24.44 -12.10
C VAL A 650 -15.15 23.29 -13.10
N HIS A 651 -14.66 22.12 -12.66
CA HIS A 651 -14.64 20.89 -13.46
C HIS A 651 -15.97 20.11 -13.32
N PRO A 652 -16.77 19.96 -14.40
CA PRO A 652 -18.00 19.16 -14.34
C PRO A 652 -17.74 17.65 -14.29
N THR A 653 -18.75 16.90 -13.84
CA THR A 653 -18.77 15.44 -13.83
C THR A 653 -18.89 14.81 -15.23
N LEU A 654 -19.30 15.58 -16.24
CA LEU A 654 -19.50 15.15 -17.62
C LEU A 654 -18.40 15.68 -18.57
N PRO A 655 -18.08 15.00 -19.69
CA PRO A 655 -16.98 15.41 -20.57
C PRO A 655 -17.24 16.74 -21.31
N THR A 656 -16.33 17.71 -21.16
CA THR A 656 -16.52 19.13 -21.57
C THR A 656 -15.86 19.56 -22.88
N VAL A 657 -15.34 18.63 -23.71
CA VAL A 657 -14.52 18.99 -24.89
C VAL A 657 -14.80 18.13 -26.13
N ARG A 658 -15.95 17.44 -26.20
CA ARG A 658 -16.36 16.66 -27.37
C ARG A 658 -17.84 16.81 -27.70
N SER A 659 -18.13 16.90 -28.99
CA SER A 659 -19.47 16.67 -29.55
C SER A 659 -19.74 15.17 -29.58
N MET A 660 -20.83 14.73 -28.97
CA MET A 660 -21.21 13.32 -28.80
C MET A 660 -22.70 13.12 -29.13
N ALA A 661 -23.11 11.93 -29.59
CA ALA A 661 -24.53 11.68 -29.81
C ALA A 661 -25.30 11.65 -28.48
N VAL A 662 -26.50 12.22 -28.47
CA VAL A 662 -27.38 12.28 -27.29
C VAL A 662 -27.68 10.89 -26.73
N THR A 663 -27.79 9.88 -27.60
CA THR A 663 -27.99 8.47 -27.25
C THR A 663 -26.84 7.89 -26.43
N ASP A 664 -25.63 8.42 -26.63
CA ASP A 664 -24.43 7.90 -25.99
C ASP A 664 -24.28 8.53 -24.60
N ILE A 665 -24.57 9.84 -24.47
CA ILE A 665 -24.64 10.55 -23.18
C ILE A 665 -25.73 9.93 -22.30
N LEU A 666 -26.98 9.90 -22.79
CA LEU A 666 -28.12 9.29 -22.09
C LEU A 666 -27.98 7.77 -21.93
N GLY A 667 -27.10 7.14 -22.71
CA GLY A 667 -26.82 5.71 -22.64
C GLY A 667 -25.82 5.36 -21.55
N ALA A 668 -24.65 6.00 -21.53
CA ALA A 668 -23.47 5.52 -20.80
C ALA A 668 -22.92 6.49 -19.73
N TYR A 669 -23.38 7.75 -19.69
CA TYR A 669 -22.75 8.80 -18.86
C TYR A 669 -23.62 9.31 -17.71
N VAL A 670 -24.94 9.06 -17.72
CA VAL A 670 -25.89 9.51 -16.69
C VAL A 670 -26.89 8.43 -16.32
N GLU A 671 -27.18 8.25 -15.03
CA GLU A 671 -28.13 7.26 -14.54
C GLU A 671 -29.57 7.78 -14.59
N LEU A 672 -30.39 7.26 -15.52
CA LEU A 672 -31.77 7.74 -15.73
C LEU A 672 -32.77 7.15 -14.74
N GLY A 673 -32.42 6.06 -14.04
CA GLY A 673 -33.30 5.35 -13.10
C GLY A 673 -33.17 5.79 -11.63
N GLN A 674 -32.30 6.74 -11.28
CA GLN A 674 -32.13 7.15 -9.89
C GLN A 674 -33.41 7.85 -9.35
N PRO A 675 -33.87 7.52 -8.12
CA PRO A 675 -34.89 8.30 -7.43
C PRO A 675 -34.47 9.77 -7.27
N ALA A 676 -35.39 10.72 -7.46
CA ALA A 676 -35.12 12.14 -7.35
C ALA A 676 -34.79 12.56 -5.91
N THR A 677 -33.71 13.33 -5.71
CA THR A 677 -33.36 13.93 -4.41
C THR A 677 -34.32 15.08 -4.06
N LYS A 678 -34.28 15.56 -2.81
CA LYS A 678 -35.02 16.77 -2.43
C LYS A 678 -34.52 17.98 -3.21
N GLY A 679 -33.21 18.12 -3.39
CA GLY A 679 -32.61 19.16 -4.23
C GLY A 679 -33.15 19.14 -5.67
N ASN A 680 -33.32 17.96 -6.29
CA ASN A 680 -33.95 17.89 -7.61
C ASN A 680 -35.39 18.42 -7.60
N ILE A 681 -36.19 18.09 -6.58
CA ILE A 681 -37.60 18.53 -6.48
C ILE A 681 -37.68 20.05 -6.24
N LEU A 682 -36.75 20.64 -5.48
CA LEU A 682 -36.65 22.09 -5.29
C LEU A 682 -36.35 22.80 -6.62
N ASN A 683 -35.39 22.31 -7.42
CA ASN A 683 -35.10 22.87 -8.74
C ASN A 683 -36.30 22.75 -9.71
N LEU A 684 -37.15 21.72 -9.56
CA LEU A 684 -38.42 21.60 -10.30
C LEU A 684 -39.51 22.58 -9.79
N ILE A 685 -39.49 22.97 -8.51
CA ILE A 685 -40.38 23.98 -7.89
C ILE A 685 -40.03 25.40 -8.36
N GLU A 686 -38.75 25.69 -8.58
CA GLU A 686 -38.26 26.97 -9.09
C GLU A 686 -38.51 27.14 -10.59
N THR A 687 -38.29 26.07 -11.38
CA THR A 687 -38.45 26.09 -12.84
C THR A 687 -39.90 25.94 -13.32
N THR A 688 -40.84 25.58 -12.45
CA THR A 688 -42.27 25.51 -12.80
C THR A 688 -43.00 26.85 -12.62
N LYS A 689 -43.85 27.18 -13.61
CA LYS A 689 -44.70 28.38 -13.62
C LYS A 689 -46.17 28.09 -13.31
N ASP A 690 -46.52 26.81 -13.09
CA ASP A 690 -47.85 26.40 -12.65
C ASP A 690 -47.89 26.22 -11.13
N GLU A 691 -48.64 27.06 -10.45
CA GLU A 691 -48.85 27.03 -8.99
C GLU A 691 -49.53 25.75 -8.48
N ILE A 692 -50.27 25.00 -9.33
CA ILE A 692 -50.85 23.71 -8.96
C ILE A 692 -49.74 22.65 -8.89
N THR A 693 -48.93 22.54 -9.95
CA THR A 693 -47.71 21.71 -10.00
C THR A 693 -46.75 22.09 -8.88
N LYS A 694 -46.53 23.39 -8.63
CA LYS A 694 -45.62 23.89 -7.60
C LYS A 694 -45.99 23.40 -6.21
N LYS A 695 -47.27 23.48 -5.84
CA LYS A 695 -47.79 22.97 -4.55
C LYS A 695 -47.74 21.45 -4.46
N ALA A 696 -47.97 20.74 -5.56
CA ALA A 696 -47.81 19.28 -5.59
C ALA A 696 -46.35 18.85 -5.33
N LEU A 697 -45.39 19.50 -6.00
CA LEU A 697 -43.95 19.26 -5.78
C LEU A 697 -43.50 19.66 -4.38
N GLN A 698 -43.98 20.80 -3.84
CA GLN A 698 -43.69 21.22 -2.46
C GLN A 698 -44.11 20.17 -1.43
N LYS A 699 -45.28 19.53 -1.62
CA LYS A 699 -45.71 18.39 -0.80
C LYS A 699 -44.81 17.16 -0.98
N LEU A 700 -44.38 16.86 -2.21
CA LEU A 700 -43.47 15.75 -2.50
C LEU A 700 -42.06 15.95 -1.92
N ALA A 701 -41.57 17.19 -1.79
CA ALA A 701 -40.30 17.49 -1.14
C ALA A 701 -40.35 17.39 0.40
N THR A 702 -41.55 17.54 0.99
CA THR A 702 -41.75 17.68 2.44
C THR A 702 -42.50 16.48 3.04
N GLU A 703 -43.84 16.48 3.00
CA GLU A 703 -44.71 15.49 3.64
C GLU A 703 -44.61 14.10 3.00
N SER A 704 -44.61 14.03 1.66
CA SER A 704 -44.76 12.78 0.91
C SER A 704 -43.43 12.17 0.44
N TYR A 705 -42.27 12.77 0.72
CA TYR A 705 -40.99 12.37 0.11
C TYR A 705 -40.64 10.89 0.30
N SER A 706 -40.72 10.39 1.54
CA SER A 706 -40.36 9.01 1.85
C SER A 706 -41.32 7.99 1.20
N SER A 707 -42.62 8.26 1.21
CA SER A 707 -43.68 7.34 0.80
C SER A 707 -44.09 7.41 -0.69
N GLU A 708 -43.81 8.54 -1.36
CA GLU A 708 -44.18 8.76 -2.76
C GLU A 708 -42.98 8.94 -3.70
N ILE A 709 -41.79 9.31 -3.21
CA ILE A 709 -40.57 9.41 -4.02
C ILE A 709 -39.62 8.25 -3.70
N SER A 710 -39.09 8.19 -2.47
CA SER A 710 -38.05 7.22 -2.07
C SER A 710 -38.54 5.77 -2.14
N ALA A 711 -39.59 5.42 -1.40
CA ALA A 711 -40.14 4.05 -1.37
C ALA A 711 -40.76 3.59 -2.70
N ARG A 712 -40.98 4.51 -3.66
CA ARG A 712 -41.51 4.23 -4.99
C ARG A 712 -40.49 4.36 -6.12
N LYS A 713 -39.24 4.69 -5.79
CA LYS A 713 -38.14 4.98 -6.74
C LYS A 713 -38.52 5.96 -7.87
N VAL A 714 -39.23 7.06 -7.55
CA VAL A 714 -39.66 8.01 -8.59
C VAL A 714 -38.49 8.88 -9.04
N SER A 715 -38.10 8.76 -10.30
CA SER A 715 -36.98 9.51 -10.90
C SER A 715 -37.36 10.96 -11.28
N VAL A 716 -36.35 11.79 -11.55
CA VAL A 716 -36.55 13.14 -12.11
C VAL A 716 -37.29 13.07 -13.46
N LEU A 717 -37.04 12.04 -14.26
CA LEU A 717 -37.73 11.81 -15.53
C LEU A 717 -39.20 11.44 -15.34
N ASP A 718 -39.53 10.60 -14.34
CA ASP A 718 -40.93 10.28 -13.98
C ASP A 718 -41.70 11.52 -13.53
N LEU A 719 -41.08 12.40 -12.73
CA LEU A 719 -41.66 13.68 -12.32
C LEU A 719 -41.90 14.61 -13.51
N LEU A 720 -40.94 14.72 -14.43
CA LEU A 720 -41.06 15.55 -15.63
C LEU A 720 -42.14 15.03 -16.60
N GLU A 721 -42.37 13.72 -16.68
CA GLU A 721 -43.51 13.14 -17.43
C GLU A 721 -44.86 13.31 -16.69
N ARG A 722 -44.87 13.18 -15.35
CA ARG A 722 -46.06 13.35 -14.50
C ARG A 722 -46.56 14.80 -14.48
N TYR A 723 -45.65 15.75 -14.58
CA TYR A 723 -45.90 17.19 -14.58
C TYR A 723 -45.37 17.83 -15.90
N PRO A 724 -46.08 17.67 -17.03
CA PRO A 724 -45.64 18.16 -18.34
C PRO A 724 -45.62 19.70 -18.44
N SER A 725 -46.17 20.40 -17.46
CA SER A 725 -46.11 21.86 -17.27
C SER A 725 -44.71 22.40 -16.93
N ILE A 726 -43.80 21.56 -16.40
CA ILE A 726 -42.47 21.99 -15.97
C ILE A 726 -41.58 22.25 -17.20
N SER A 727 -41.02 23.46 -17.28
CA SER A 727 -40.18 23.91 -18.39
C SER A 727 -38.69 23.87 -18.03
N LEU A 728 -38.18 22.69 -17.70
CA LEU A 728 -36.76 22.47 -17.37
C LEU A 728 -35.88 22.44 -18.64
N PRO A 729 -34.76 23.18 -18.72
CA PRO A 729 -33.77 23.04 -19.80
C PRO A 729 -33.03 21.69 -19.75
N PHE A 730 -32.57 21.19 -20.90
CA PHE A 730 -31.86 19.90 -20.96
C PHE A 730 -30.52 19.91 -20.22
N GLY A 731 -29.77 21.03 -20.23
CA GLY A 731 -28.53 21.18 -19.46
C GLY A 731 -28.76 21.02 -17.95
N ALA A 732 -29.79 21.69 -17.42
CA ALA A 732 -30.21 21.57 -16.03
C ALA A 732 -30.69 20.15 -15.68
N PHE A 733 -31.34 19.43 -16.60
CA PHE A 733 -31.67 18.02 -16.41
C PHE A 733 -30.42 17.13 -16.35
N MET A 734 -29.43 17.34 -17.21
CA MET A 734 -28.14 16.61 -17.15
C MET A 734 -27.36 16.88 -15.87
N ALA A 735 -27.41 18.11 -15.34
CA ALA A 735 -26.78 18.46 -14.07
C ALA A 735 -27.39 17.75 -12.84
N MET A 736 -28.62 17.24 -12.95
CA MET A 736 -29.33 16.54 -11.86
C MET A 736 -29.05 15.03 -11.78
N LEU A 737 -28.32 14.45 -12.74
CA LEU A 737 -28.11 12.99 -12.84
C LEU A 737 -26.66 12.61 -12.47
N PRO A 738 -26.44 11.52 -11.71
CA PRO A 738 -25.10 11.03 -11.41
C PRO A 738 -24.55 10.15 -12.55
N PRO A 739 -23.23 9.89 -12.59
CA PRO A 739 -22.65 8.96 -13.55
C PRO A 739 -22.99 7.49 -13.23
N CYS A 740 -23.20 6.69 -14.29
CA CYS A 740 -23.47 5.25 -14.17
C CYS A 740 -22.27 4.46 -13.60
N ALA A 741 -22.56 3.41 -12.82
CA ALA A 741 -21.56 2.45 -12.33
C ALA A 741 -22.17 1.06 -12.11
N SER A 742 -21.38 0.00 -12.27
CA SER A 742 -21.77 -1.36 -11.88
C SER A 742 -20.57 -2.21 -11.46
N ILE A 743 -20.80 -3.17 -10.55
CA ILE A 743 -19.83 -4.13 -10.02
C ILE A 743 -20.54 -5.48 -9.86
N SER A 744 -19.83 -6.57 -10.16
CA SER A 744 -20.30 -7.96 -10.08
C SER A 744 -19.10 -8.91 -9.90
N SER A 745 -19.28 -10.24 -9.78
CA SER A 745 -18.20 -11.21 -9.50
C SER A 745 -18.33 -12.52 -10.29
N SER A 746 -17.26 -13.34 -10.30
CA SER A 746 -17.13 -14.59 -11.06
C SER A 746 -16.20 -15.61 -10.36
N PRO A 747 -16.35 -16.92 -10.62
CA PRO A 747 -15.33 -17.96 -10.38
C PRO A 747 -14.43 -18.21 -11.61
N LEU A 748 -13.20 -18.70 -11.42
CA LEU A 748 -12.19 -18.83 -12.49
C LEU A 748 -12.08 -20.25 -13.05
N TRP A 749 -12.69 -20.50 -14.21
CA TRP A 749 -12.40 -21.72 -14.99
C TRP A 749 -11.34 -21.52 -16.08
N ASN A 750 -11.10 -20.28 -16.51
CA ASN A 750 -10.23 -19.95 -17.65
C ASN A 750 -9.63 -18.52 -17.52
N PRO A 751 -8.30 -18.34 -17.50
CA PRO A 751 -7.66 -17.02 -17.39
C PRO A 751 -8.00 -16.00 -18.49
N SER A 752 -8.67 -16.44 -19.57
CA SER A 752 -9.11 -15.61 -20.69
C SER A 752 -10.64 -15.51 -20.86
N HIS A 753 -11.43 -16.26 -20.08
CA HIS A 753 -12.90 -16.28 -20.17
C HIS A 753 -13.51 -16.25 -18.76
N LEU A 754 -14.32 -15.23 -18.49
CA LEU A 754 -14.96 -14.96 -17.21
C LEU A 754 -16.45 -15.31 -17.26
N THR A 755 -17.02 -15.82 -16.16
CA THR A 755 -18.40 -16.34 -16.09
C THR A 755 -19.27 -15.54 -15.13
N LEU A 756 -20.09 -14.64 -15.68
CA LEU A 756 -20.92 -13.75 -14.89
C LEU A 756 -22.33 -14.34 -14.67
N THR A 757 -22.74 -14.51 -13.42
CA THR A 757 -24.07 -14.99 -13.03
C THR A 757 -24.85 -13.90 -12.32
N PHE A 758 -26.04 -13.55 -12.82
CA PHE A 758 -26.84 -12.45 -12.28
C PHE A 758 -28.35 -12.68 -12.43
N ALA A 759 -29.15 -12.02 -11.59
CA ALA A 759 -30.60 -11.96 -11.76
C ALA A 759 -30.99 -10.70 -12.54
N VAL A 760 -31.93 -10.83 -13.48
CA VAL A 760 -32.50 -9.69 -14.20
C VAL A 760 -33.58 -9.04 -13.33
N LEU A 761 -33.31 -7.82 -12.86
CA LEU A 761 -34.35 -6.97 -12.26
C LEU A 761 -35.18 -6.34 -13.39
N ASP A 762 -36.43 -6.80 -13.54
CA ASP A 762 -37.41 -6.27 -14.49
C ASP A 762 -38.84 -6.51 -13.93
N GLU A 763 -39.31 -5.60 -13.09
CA GLU A 763 -40.60 -5.69 -12.39
C GLU A 763 -41.51 -4.47 -12.70
N PRO A 764 -42.84 -4.53 -12.49
CA PRO A 764 -43.71 -3.36 -12.62
C PRO A 764 -43.28 -2.23 -11.68
N SER A 765 -43.16 -0.99 -12.17
CA SER A 765 -42.58 0.09 -11.38
C SER A 765 -43.48 0.49 -10.20
N PHE A 766 -42.89 0.62 -9.01
CA PHE A 766 -43.55 1.14 -7.80
C PHE A 766 -44.03 2.60 -7.95
N SER A 767 -43.51 3.34 -8.95
CA SER A 767 -44.00 4.68 -9.32
C SER A 767 -45.38 4.65 -10.00
N GLY A 768 -45.81 3.50 -10.52
CA GLY A 768 -46.97 3.34 -11.41
C GLY A 768 -46.70 3.70 -12.88
N GLN A 769 -45.49 4.15 -13.22
CA GLN A 769 -45.08 4.52 -14.57
C GLN A 769 -43.94 3.59 -15.05
N GLY A 770 -44.19 2.81 -16.09
CA GLY A 770 -43.19 1.90 -16.68
C GLY A 770 -42.87 0.67 -15.83
N ARG A 771 -41.59 0.26 -15.86
CA ARG A 771 -41.03 -0.90 -15.15
C ARG A 771 -39.76 -0.49 -14.40
N ASP A 772 -39.53 -1.08 -13.25
CA ASP A 772 -38.30 -0.97 -12.47
C ASP A 772 -37.30 -1.98 -13.06
N VAL A 773 -36.36 -1.45 -13.86
CA VAL A 773 -35.45 -2.23 -14.70
C VAL A 773 -34.01 -1.94 -14.29
N GLY A 774 -33.32 -2.94 -13.76
CA GLY A 774 -31.93 -2.78 -13.31
C GLY A 774 -31.00 -2.56 -14.51
N VAL A 775 -30.47 -1.33 -14.67
CA VAL A 775 -29.69 -0.88 -15.83
C VAL A 775 -28.60 -1.88 -16.24
N ALA A 776 -27.70 -2.24 -15.32
CA ALA A 776 -26.64 -3.21 -15.63
C ALA A 776 -27.16 -4.62 -15.95
N SER A 777 -28.10 -5.15 -15.16
CA SER A 777 -28.66 -6.50 -15.36
C SER A 777 -29.47 -6.63 -16.66
N SER A 778 -30.18 -5.56 -17.06
CA SER A 778 -30.96 -5.53 -18.29
C SER A 778 -30.08 -5.33 -19.53
N TYR A 779 -29.03 -4.50 -19.43
CA TYR A 779 -28.00 -4.40 -20.47
C TYR A 779 -27.33 -5.76 -20.69
N LEU A 780 -26.83 -6.41 -19.64
CA LEU A 780 -26.16 -7.71 -19.72
C LEU A 780 -27.08 -8.82 -20.27
N ALA A 781 -28.37 -8.82 -19.92
CA ALA A 781 -29.35 -9.77 -20.47
C ALA A 781 -29.80 -9.46 -21.91
N SER A 782 -29.45 -8.29 -22.46
CA SER A 782 -29.76 -7.93 -23.86
C SER A 782 -28.69 -8.33 -24.87
N LEU A 783 -27.55 -8.85 -24.39
CA LEU A 783 -26.39 -9.23 -25.19
C LEU A 783 -26.61 -10.56 -25.94
N SER A 784 -26.05 -10.66 -27.14
CA SER A 784 -25.92 -11.88 -27.92
C SER A 784 -24.46 -12.34 -28.02
N ALA A 785 -24.24 -13.62 -28.31
CA ALA A 785 -22.89 -14.16 -28.51
C ALA A 785 -22.15 -13.42 -29.64
N GLY A 786 -21.03 -12.78 -29.30
CA GLY A 786 -20.23 -11.95 -30.22
C GLY A 786 -20.37 -10.43 -30.02
N ASP A 787 -21.31 -9.97 -29.19
CA ASP A 787 -21.39 -8.57 -28.78
C ASP A 787 -20.17 -8.14 -27.96
N LYS A 788 -19.86 -6.83 -27.99
CA LYS A 788 -18.68 -6.24 -27.34
C LYS A 788 -19.04 -5.44 -26.10
N LEU A 789 -18.20 -5.59 -25.08
CA LEU A 789 -18.46 -5.13 -23.72
C LEU A 789 -17.37 -4.15 -23.26
N HIS A 790 -17.74 -3.16 -22.44
CA HIS A 790 -16.78 -2.32 -21.73
C HIS A 790 -16.70 -2.76 -20.27
N VAL A 791 -15.59 -3.44 -19.94
CA VAL A 791 -15.38 -4.09 -18.65
C VAL A 791 -14.01 -3.75 -18.06
N SER A 792 -13.90 -3.85 -16.74
CA SER A 792 -12.65 -3.71 -15.99
C SER A 792 -12.64 -4.64 -14.78
N VAL A 793 -11.60 -5.46 -14.65
CA VAL A 793 -11.43 -6.37 -13.52
C VAL A 793 -10.80 -5.62 -12.35
N ARG A 794 -11.50 -5.60 -11.20
CA ARG A 794 -11.03 -5.07 -9.92
C ARG A 794 -10.64 -6.24 -9.03
N SER A 795 -9.42 -6.22 -8.48
CA SER A 795 -9.00 -7.32 -7.61
C SER A 795 -9.63 -7.24 -6.21
N SER A 796 -9.96 -8.39 -5.63
CA SER A 796 -10.45 -8.49 -4.26
C SER A 796 -9.35 -8.98 -3.30
N HIS A 797 -9.59 -8.84 -2.00
CA HIS A 797 -8.70 -9.39 -0.97
C HIS A 797 -8.97 -10.87 -0.67
N ALA A 798 -10.02 -11.46 -1.27
CA ALA A 798 -10.39 -12.86 -1.12
C ALA A 798 -9.73 -13.71 -2.22
N HIS A 799 -8.43 -14.00 -2.05
CA HIS A 799 -7.69 -14.92 -2.91
C HIS A 799 -7.48 -16.26 -2.19
N THR A 800 -8.19 -17.32 -2.59
CA THR A 800 -7.88 -18.70 -2.18
C THR A 800 -6.52 -19.12 -2.76
N PRO A 801 -5.62 -19.72 -1.95
CA PRO A 801 -4.32 -20.15 -2.44
C PRO A 801 -4.39 -21.55 -3.06
N ILE A 802 -3.81 -21.72 -4.26
CA ILE A 802 -3.62 -23.05 -4.87
C ILE A 802 -2.69 -23.88 -3.97
N ILE A 803 -3.28 -24.80 -3.21
CA ILE A 803 -2.65 -25.74 -2.27
C ILE A 803 -3.35 -27.10 -2.47
N TYR A 804 -2.68 -28.20 -2.11
CA TYR A 804 -3.27 -29.55 -2.10
C TYR A 804 -4.68 -29.55 -1.48
N LEU A 805 -5.65 -30.05 -2.24
CA LEU A 805 -7.07 -30.12 -1.87
C LEU A 805 -7.28 -30.81 -0.52
N ALA A 806 -7.76 -30.05 0.46
CA ALA A 806 -8.49 -30.59 1.60
C ALA A 806 -9.97 -30.81 1.20
N PRO A 807 -10.73 -31.70 1.87
CA PRO A 807 -12.13 -31.94 1.51
C PRO A 807 -12.99 -30.69 1.66
N ALA A 808 -13.52 -30.17 0.55
CA ALA A 808 -14.38 -28.99 0.54
C ALA A 808 -15.83 -29.34 0.93
N VAL A 809 -16.55 -28.40 1.53
CA VAL A 809 -17.97 -28.52 1.86
C VAL A 809 -18.71 -27.27 1.41
N LEU A 810 -19.63 -27.40 0.45
CA LEU A 810 -20.43 -26.31 -0.09
C LEU A 810 -21.82 -26.29 0.55
N TYR A 811 -22.13 -25.24 1.31
CA TYR A 811 -23.50 -24.95 1.74
C TYR A 811 -24.19 -24.08 0.68
N PHE A 812 -25.22 -24.62 0.03
CA PHE A 812 -25.95 -23.97 -1.05
C PHE A 812 -27.44 -23.82 -0.68
N GLY A 813 -28.12 -22.81 -1.23
CA GLY A 813 -29.55 -22.65 -0.98
C GLY A 813 -30.30 -21.89 -2.07
N CYS A 814 -31.50 -22.38 -2.40
CA CYS A 814 -32.41 -21.76 -3.35
C CYS A 814 -33.85 -21.75 -2.80
N ARG A 815 -34.85 -21.49 -3.66
CA ARG A 815 -36.28 -21.55 -3.29
C ARG A 815 -36.83 -22.94 -3.54
N ASP A 816 -36.61 -23.49 -4.74
CA ASP A 816 -37.19 -24.74 -5.19
C ASP A 816 -36.23 -25.48 -6.14
N PRO A 817 -35.81 -26.73 -5.85
CA PRO A 817 -34.84 -27.47 -6.65
C PRO A 817 -35.25 -27.68 -8.12
N GLU A 818 -36.56 -27.64 -8.42
CA GLU A 818 -37.07 -27.81 -9.79
C GLU A 818 -37.12 -26.51 -10.59
N LYS A 819 -36.73 -25.36 -10.00
CA LYS A 819 -37.01 -24.03 -10.59
C LYS A 819 -35.87 -23.03 -10.51
N ASP A 820 -35.06 -23.05 -9.46
CA ASP A 820 -34.05 -22.00 -9.25
C ASP A 820 -32.76 -22.45 -8.56
N ASP A 821 -32.56 -23.77 -8.43
CA ASP A 821 -31.25 -24.41 -8.23
C ASP A 821 -30.40 -24.19 -9.51
N ILE A 822 -29.14 -23.80 -9.36
CA ILE A 822 -28.26 -23.38 -10.47
C ILE A 822 -26.97 -24.19 -10.36
N TYR A 823 -26.46 -24.67 -11.50
CA TYR A 823 -25.34 -25.60 -11.57
C TYR A 823 -25.61 -26.96 -10.92
N ARG A 824 -26.87 -27.42 -10.93
CA ARG A 824 -27.31 -28.67 -10.31
C ARG A 824 -26.50 -29.87 -10.82
N ASP A 825 -26.45 -30.02 -12.14
CA ASP A 825 -25.80 -31.14 -12.80
C ASP A 825 -24.28 -31.13 -12.56
N GLU A 826 -23.68 -29.94 -12.48
CA GLU A 826 -22.25 -29.74 -12.22
C GLU A 826 -21.91 -29.96 -10.74
N MET A 827 -22.75 -29.51 -9.80
CA MET A 827 -22.61 -29.81 -8.37
C MET A 827 -22.71 -31.31 -8.08
N ASP A 828 -23.67 -32.00 -8.70
CA ASP A 828 -23.79 -33.46 -8.60
C ASP A 828 -22.57 -34.18 -9.21
N GLN A 829 -21.97 -33.63 -10.28
CA GLN A 829 -20.71 -34.14 -10.85
C GLN A 829 -19.51 -33.94 -9.92
N TRP A 830 -19.35 -32.78 -9.26
CA TRP A 830 -18.23 -32.55 -8.34
C TRP A 830 -18.34 -33.33 -7.03
N GLU A 831 -19.56 -33.57 -6.52
CA GLU A 831 -19.77 -34.47 -5.37
C GLU A 831 -19.53 -35.94 -5.76
N ALA A 832 -19.96 -36.38 -6.95
CA ALA A 832 -19.62 -37.70 -7.48
C ALA A 832 -18.11 -37.89 -7.73
N ALA A 833 -17.38 -36.81 -8.07
CA ALA A 833 -15.94 -36.81 -8.22
C ALA A 833 -15.17 -36.70 -6.88
N GLY A 834 -15.87 -36.47 -5.75
CA GLY A 834 -15.26 -36.32 -4.43
C GLY A 834 -14.47 -35.02 -4.22
N VAL A 835 -14.69 -34.01 -5.06
CA VAL A 835 -14.00 -32.70 -4.98
C VAL A 835 -14.60 -31.84 -3.85
N VAL A 836 -15.92 -31.91 -3.69
CA VAL A 836 -16.71 -31.18 -2.70
C VAL A 836 -17.80 -32.09 -2.15
N SER A 837 -18.28 -31.85 -0.93
CA SER A 837 -19.56 -32.38 -0.48
C SER A 837 -20.62 -31.28 -0.36
N VAL A 838 -21.76 -31.44 -1.03
CA VAL A 838 -22.75 -30.37 -1.24
C VAL A 838 -23.88 -30.47 -0.22
N LYS A 839 -24.34 -29.33 0.29
CA LYS A 839 -25.25 -29.22 1.44
C LYS A 839 -26.36 -28.23 1.09
N GLY A 840 -27.25 -28.66 0.20
CA GLY A 840 -28.38 -27.87 -0.29
C GLY A 840 -29.46 -27.61 0.77
N ALA A 841 -30.11 -26.45 0.70
CA ALA A 841 -31.26 -26.07 1.53
C ALA A 841 -32.32 -25.31 0.71
N TYR A 842 -33.57 -25.80 0.73
CA TYR A 842 -34.64 -25.31 -0.14
C TYR A 842 -35.70 -24.52 0.64
N SER A 843 -35.67 -23.19 0.52
CA SER A 843 -36.49 -22.28 1.34
C SER A 843 -38.01 -22.34 1.09
N ARG A 844 -38.48 -23.06 0.06
CA ARG A 844 -39.91 -23.36 -0.19
C ARG A 844 -40.26 -24.85 -0.28
N LYS A 845 -39.28 -25.74 -0.07
CA LYS A 845 -39.46 -27.19 0.09
C LYS A 845 -38.56 -27.75 1.22
N PRO A 846 -38.65 -27.22 2.46
CA PRO A 846 -37.76 -27.60 3.56
C PRO A 846 -37.90 -29.08 3.97
N GLU A 847 -39.02 -29.72 3.66
CA GLU A 847 -39.26 -31.15 3.90
C GLU A 847 -38.24 -32.07 3.21
N LEU A 848 -37.67 -31.66 2.08
CA LEU A 848 -36.63 -32.40 1.36
C LEU A 848 -35.27 -32.47 2.11
N ILE A 849 -35.14 -31.78 3.25
CA ILE A 849 -33.94 -31.79 4.11
C ILE A 849 -34.08 -32.84 5.24
N LEU A 850 -35.29 -33.35 5.48
CA LEU A 850 -35.65 -34.09 6.71
C LEU A 850 -35.56 -35.63 6.62
N GLU A 851 -35.19 -36.21 5.47
CA GLU A 851 -35.00 -37.66 5.40
C GLU A 851 -33.84 -38.12 6.32
N GLY A 852 -34.20 -38.67 7.48
CA GLY A 852 -33.27 -39.18 8.49
C GLY A 852 -32.74 -38.15 9.50
N LYS A 853 -33.32 -36.95 9.61
CA LYS A 853 -32.92 -35.89 10.56
C LYS A 853 -34.08 -35.37 11.41
N THR A 854 -33.78 -34.75 12.55
CA THR A 854 -34.78 -34.14 13.43
C THR A 854 -35.13 -32.71 13.01
N GLU A 855 -36.25 -32.19 13.51
CA GLU A 855 -36.69 -30.81 13.26
C GLU A 855 -35.70 -29.78 13.84
N ASP A 856 -35.01 -30.12 14.94
CA ASP A 856 -34.03 -29.24 15.57
C ASP A 856 -32.67 -29.28 14.85
N ASP A 857 -32.28 -30.42 14.24
CA ASP A 857 -31.17 -30.47 13.29
C ASP A 857 -31.42 -29.49 12.14
N ALA A 858 -32.64 -29.45 11.60
CA ALA A 858 -32.99 -28.55 10.50
C ALA A 858 -32.96 -27.07 10.94
N LYS A 859 -33.42 -26.73 12.15
CA LYS A 859 -33.30 -25.36 12.70
C LYS A 859 -31.83 -24.96 12.87
N ALA A 860 -31.00 -25.82 13.45
CA ALA A 860 -29.56 -25.58 13.58
C ALA A 860 -28.87 -25.44 12.21
N TRP A 861 -29.32 -26.19 11.19
CA TRP A 861 -28.84 -26.10 9.81
C TRP A 861 -29.18 -24.73 9.17
N PHE A 862 -30.42 -24.27 9.32
CA PHE A 862 -30.85 -22.96 8.82
C PHE A 862 -30.21 -21.80 9.59
N GLU A 863 -30.00 -21.90 10.91
CA GLU A 863 -29.22 -20.90 11.66
C GLU A 863 -27.73 -20.92 11.28
N GLY A 864 -27.16 -22.09 11.01
CA GLY A 864 -25.80 -22.23 10.47
C GLY A 864 -25.64 -21.47 9.14
N ILE A 865 -26.52 -21.73 8.17
CA ILE A 865 -26.53 -21.01 6.88
C ILE A 865 -26.78 -19.51 7.07
N ARG A 866 -27.61 -19.10 8.04
CA ARG A 866 -27.88 -17.68 8.34
C ARG A 866 -26.67 -16.94 8.94
N ASN A 867 -25.75 -17.68 9.57
CA ASN A 867 -24.50 -17.16 10.13
C ASN A 867 -23.33 -17.24 9.12
N VAL A 868 -23.36 -18.16 8.15
CA VAL A 868 -22.38 -18.23 7.04
C VAL A 868 -22.77 -17.22 5.94
N ARG A 869 -22.35 -15.96 6.10
CA ARG A 869 -22.70 -14.85 5.18
C ARG A 869 -21.96 -14.83 3.83
N TYR A 870 -21.03 -15.76 3.57
CA TYR A 870 -20.42 -15.97 2.24
C TYR A 870 -20.38 -17.47 1.92
N ALA A 871 -20.98 -17.84 0.80
CA ALA A 871 -21.02 -19.21 0.27
C ALA A 871 -21.16 -19.23 -1.26
N MET A 872 -20.26 -18.50 -1.94
CA MET A 872 -19.90 -18.75 -3.35
C MET A 872 -18.37 -18.79 -3.53
N ASP A 873 -17.66 -19.19 -2.46
CA ASP A 873 -16.22 -19.48 -2.45
C ASP A 873 -15.96 -20.99 -2.61
N VAL A 874 -16.78 -21.65 -3.44
CA VAL A 874 -16.54 -22.99 -3.97
C VAL A 874 -16.94 -22.97 -5.44
N PHE A 875 -15.92 -22.82 -6.29
CA PHE A 875 -15.62 -23.58 -7.52
C PHE A 875 -14.11 -23.32 -7.75
N ASP A 876 -13.26 -23.95 -6.92
CA ASP A 876 -11.78 -23.99 -7.01
C ASP A 876 -11.35 -25.48 -7.08
#